data_AF-A0A3Q3EA40-F1
#
_entry.id   AF-A0A3Q3EA40-F1
#
_cell.length_a   1.000
_cell.length_b   1.000
_cell.length_c   1.000
_cell.angle_alpha   90.00
_cell.angle_beta   90.00
_cell.angle_gamma   90.00
#
_symmetry.space_group_name_H-M   'P 1'
#
loop_
_entity.id
_entity.type
_entity.pdbx_description
1 polymer ?
#
loop_
_entity_poly.entity_id
_entity_poly.type
_entity_poly.pdbx_seq_one_letter_code
_entity_poly.pdbx_strand_id
1 'polypeptide(L)'
;MFSLSELVPLNQHQNRSKLLKPWWEVFMDYLVVLMLMASVLACTEQLSRDRVVCIPLDPLFTTNTSDPSPTPGGDVTLNPSPKPPTHFPQNTSPDLLPPATGRRTHLVYQQYIYISQVCYHEALPLCSRFFPYMALLQSLVLVASGSFWLHFPHTSARIEHFLAILAKCCESPWTSQALSHAAQQENIQEKEEADRRRPLDSRAESPLLKRSDGAAATPPSPQVISLDRSDGEQARALFERVRKFRSHCEISDVIYKVYLAQTIFKLLMVTLIVGYTIPLLSSFTFTHTCHPEEQALVGYATFECIHVISSLMRKLLVAYLSLLGLYSLLNLYTLCWILHRSDSLRQYSFHSLKDLRSLIDVPDLRNDLAFLLHMLDQYDPLLAQRLSVFLSPVSESRLLEESLERRWGEEKLHAMTTVDADGGSRLQLVALPRLPPALFTLSQLHVLKLELITDARFTAQVANMAALRELHLYHCTAAVDPGALRVLQERLEVLHLTFTQASEIPSWVLSLHSLHELHLCGRLSSDGGVGRGWALGSLRQLHHLRMLAVRGRLQRIPGELCEVAGSVARLEIYNEGTRLLVLTGLKRMVDLTELLLQDCQLERLPSALLALSNLRTLDLQHNNMRTLEELLTLAHLRRLSCLKLLDLSNNQLRSLPPALFSLRRLRRLLLAGNLLKELPAEVKTLQLLTELDLSGNRLESLPSELFSSCVELRILNVAHNSLSSLPGGIAASGHLSRLDLRSNSLEELPAELGCCSGLHGGGLLVEEWLFLSLPPQVRDFLRRSFCPSEKHSEDHDRPESDSFPYFSPTQWSFSSALESQI
;
A
#
# COMPACT_ATOMS: atom_id res chain seq x y z
N MET A 1 -46.00 -3.91 39.36
CA MET A 1 -45.27 -2.66 39.64
C MET A 1 -43.93 -2.76 38.94
N PHE A 2 -43.65 -1.90 37.96
CA PHE A 2 -42.32 -1.81 37.34
C PHE A 2 -41.39 -1.04 38.27
N SER A 3 -40.21 -1.59 38.58
CA SER A 3 -39.22 -0.88 39.39
C SER A 3 -38.29 -0.09 38.48
N LEU A 4 -37.98 1.17 38.84
CA LEU A 4 -37.01 2.01 38.12
C LEU A 4 -35.62 1.35 38.03
N SER A 5 -35.31 0.40 38.92
CA SER A 5 -34.11 -0.43 38.91
C SER A 5 -33.97 -1.35 37.68
N GLU A 6 -35.07 -1.75 37.03
CA GLU A 6 -35.02 -2.60 35.82
C GLU A 6 -34.63 -1.83 34.55
N LEU A 7 -34.59 -0.49 34.59
CA LEU A 7 -34.12 0.37 33.48
C LEU A 7 -32.61 0.64 33.53
N VAL A 8 -31.92 0.21 34.60
CA VAL A 8 -30.46 0.35 34.78
C VAL A 8 -29.61 -0.39 33.72
N PRO A 9 -30.00 -1.57 33.19
CA PRO A 9 -29.22 -2.27 32.17
C PRO A 9 -29.06 -1.50 30.85
N LEU A 10 -30.00 -0.61 30.50
CA LEU A 10 -29.90 0.26 29.32
C LEU A 10 -28.74 1.26 29.41
N ASN A 11 -28.27 1.57 30.64
CA ASN A 11 -27.24 2.57 30.88
C ASN A 11 -25.80 2.00 30.86
N GLN A 12 -25.61 0.69 31.04
CA GLN A 12 -24.27 0.07 31.12
C GLN A 12 -23.60 -0.11 29.74
N HIS A 13 -24.35 -0.45 28.68
CA HIS A 13 -23.81 -0.57 27.32
C HIS A 13 -23.44 0.79 26.69
N GLN A 14 -23.88 1.88 27.32
CA GLN A 14 -23.85 3.26 26.81
C GLN A 14 -22.49 3.96 26.99
N ASN A 15 -21.57 3.41 27.79
CA ASN A 15 -20.35 4.12 28.20
C ASN A 15 -19.33 4.39 27.07
N ARG A 16 -19.20 3.52 26.06
CA ARG A 16 -18.29 3.76 24.93
C ARG A 16 -18.94 4.57 23.80
N SER A 17 -20.24 4.40 23.59
CA SER A 17 -21.03 5.15 22.60
C SER A 17 -21.36 6.59 22.99
N LYS A 18 -21.06 7.01 24.23
CA LYS A 18 -21.25 8.40 24.71
C LYS A 18 -20.47 9.42 23.87
N LEU A 19 -19.30 9.04 23.34
CA LEU A 19 -18.44 9.91 22.53
C LEU A 19 -19.12 10.37 21.22
N LEU A 20 -20.16 9.67 20.78
CA LEU A 20 -20.87 9.94 19.54
C LEU A 20 -22.26 10.56 19.77
N LYS A 21 -22.62 10.83 21.04
CA LYS A 21 -23.90 11.46 21.41
C LYS A 21 -23.72 12.97 21.58
N PRO A 22 -24.24 13.80 20.66
CA PRO A 22 -24.23 15.25 20.81
C PRO A 22 -25.21 15.72 21.90
N TRP A 23 -25.10 16.98 22.30
CA TRP A 23 -25.85 17.55 23.43
C TRP A 23 -27.38 17.40 23.30
N TRP A 24 -27.93 17.45 22.08
CA TRP A 24 -29.36 17.33 21.85
C TRP A 24 -29.90 15.91 22.07
N GLU A 25 -29.15 14.87 21.69
CA GLU A 25 -29.54 13.47 21.94
C GLU A 25 -29.49 13.17 23.45
N VAL A 26 -28.46 13.67 24.14
CA VAL A 26 -28.35 13.54 25.60
C VAL A 26 -29.55 14.20 26.29
N PHE A 27 -29.93 15.40 25.86
CA PHE A 27 -31.08 16.10 26.43
C PHE A 27 -32.41 15.39 26.12
N MET A 28 -32.57 14.87 24.89
CA MET A 28 -33.72 14.05 24.51
C MET A 28 -33.85 12.78 25.35
N ASP A 29 -32.74 12.08 25.65
CA ASP A 29 -32.74 10.90 26.51
C ASP A 29 -33.33 11.24 27.91
N TYR A 30 -32.91 12.36 28.51
CA TYR A 30 -33.43 12.81 29.80
C TYR A 30 -34.91 13.20 29.76
N LEU A 31 -35.37 13.85 28.68
CA LEU A 31 -36.78 14.19 28.52
C LEU A 31 -37.66 12.94 28.42
N VAL A 32 -37.21 11.91 27.69
CA VAL A 32 -37.95 10.65 27.60
C VAL A 32 -37.99 9.93 28.95
N VAL A 33 -36.91 9.98 29.75
CA VAL A 33 -36.92 9.45 31.13
C VAL A 33 -37.93 10.20 32.00
N LEU A 34 -38.02 11.54 31.91
CA LEU A 34 -39.02 12.32 32.63
C LEU A 34 -40.46 11.96 32.19
N MET A 35 -40.69 11.77 30.90
CA MET A 35 -41.97 11.32 30.35
C MET A 35 -42.33 9.90 30.85
N LEU A 36 -41.34 9.00 30.91
CA LEU A 36 -41.50 7.66 31.45
C LEU A 36 -41.88 7.72 32.93
N MET A 37 -41.17 8.53 33.74
CA MET A 37 -41.51 8.72 35.16
C MET A 37 -42.93 9.28 35.34
N ALA A 38 -43.34 10.27 34.54
CA ALA A 38 -44.70 10.80 34.57
C ALA A 38 -45.76 9.75 34.22
N SER A 39 -45.49 8.89 33.22
CA SER A 39 -46.38 7.81 32.82
C SER A 39 -46.48 6.69 33.88
N VAL A 40 -45.36 6.32 34.53
CA VAL A 40 -45.35 5.34 35.63
C VAL A 40 -46.09 5.88 36.85
N LEU A 41 -45.92 7.17 37.16
CA LEU A 41 -46.67 7.84 38.22
C LEU A 41 -48.18 7.82 37.93
N ALA A 42 -48.58 8.16 36.70
CA ALA A 42 -49.97 8.08 36.27
C ALA A 42 -50.52 6.64 36.37
N CYS A 43 -49.78 5.63 35.93
CA CYS A 43 -50.18 4.23 36.07
C CYS A 43 -50.33 3.81 37.54
N THR A 44 -49.46 4.29 38.41
CA THR A 44 -49.48 3.95 39.85
C THR A 44 -50.68 4.59 40.56
N GLU A 45 -50.98 5.85 40.25
CA GLU A 45 -52.17 6.54 40.79
C GLU A 45 -53.46 5.89 40.26
N GLN A 46 -53.50 5.52 38.97
CA GLN A 46 -54.62 4.75 38.41
C GLN A 46 -54.79 3.41 39.16
N LEU A 47 -53.73 2.61 39.32
CA LEU A 47 -53.87 1.29 39.93
C LEU A 47 -54.22 1.34 41.43
N SER A 48 -53.76 2.38 42.15
CA SER A 48 -53.90 2.46 43.60
C SER A 48 -55.19 3.12 44.07
N ARG A 49 -55.73 4.09 43.31
CA ARG A 49 -56.81 4.97 43.78
C ARG A 49 -58.00 5.07 42.82
N ASP A 50 -58.00 4.35 41.69
CA ASP A 50 -59.07 4.49 40.69
C ASP A 50 -60.41 3.97 41.20
N ARG A 51 -61.20 4.90 41.73
CA ARG A 51 -62.54 4.69 42.25
C ARG A 51 -63.46 5.74 41.65
N VAL A 52 -64.58 5.27 41.16
CA VAL A 52 -65.72 6.10 40.78
C VAL A 52 -66.76 5.98 41.87
N VAL A 53 -67.36 7.11 42.25
CA VAL A 53 -68.42 7.15 43.25
C VAL A 53 -69.66 7.70 42.59
N CYS A 54 -70.73 6.90 42.57
CA CYS A 54 -72.00 7.26 41.92
C CYS A 54 -73.12 7.46 42.94
N ILE A 55 -73.93 8.51 42.74
CA ILE A 55 -75.08 8.85 43.57
C ILE A 55 -76.33 8.97 42.66
N PRO A 56 -77.49 8.44 43.06
CA PRO A 56 -78.71 8.54 42.26
C PRO A 56 -79.21 9.99 42.15
N LEU A 57 -79.69 10.36 40.96
CA LEU A 57 -80.42 11.59 40.66
C LEU A 57 -81.93 11.30 40.61
N ASP A 58 -82.75 12.28 41.01
CA ASP A 58 -84.21 12.16 40.94
C ASP A 58 -84.77 12.45 39.55
N PRO A 59 -85.86 11.76 39.15
CA PRO A 59 -86.58 12.08 37.92
C PRO A 59 -87.34 13.42 37.96
N LEU A 60 -87.49 14.06 39.13
CA LEU A 60 -88.18 15.35 39.27
C LEU A 60 -87.35 16.57 38.84
N PHE A 61 -86.07 16.39 38.47
CA PHE A 61 -85.20 17.45 37.95
C PHE A 61 -84.70 17.21 36.52
N THR A 62 -85.11 16.12 35.85
CA THR A 62 -84.87 15.91 34.42
C THR A 62 -85.96 16.58 33.57
N THR A 63 -86.09 17.90 33.70
CA THR A 63 -86.71 18.75 32.67
C THR A 63 -85.88 20.03 32.59
N ASN A 64 -85.01 20.06 31.59
CA ASN A 64 -84.39 21.22 30.92
C ASN A 64 -82.88 21.02 30.68
N THR A 65 -82.52 20.01 29.87
CA THR A 65 -81.42 20.10 28.89
C THR A 65 -81.46 18.87 27.98
N SER A 66 -82.42 18.87 27.05
CA SER A 66 -82.33 18.05 25.83
C SER A 66 -83.07 18.80 24.73
N ASP A 67 -82.33 19.50 23.88
CA ASP A 67 -82.81 20.02 22.60
C ASP A 67 -83.28 18.85 21.72
N PRO A 68 -84.41 18.98 21.01
CA PRO A 68 -84.62 18.31 19.74
C PRO A 68 -84.52 19.32 18.58
N SER A 69 -83.80 18.92 17.55
CA SER A 69 -83.70 19.58 16.23
C SER A 69 -84.98 19.36 15.38
N PRO A 70 -85.06 19.82 14.11
CA PRO A 70 -85.34 21.19 13.66
C PRO A 70 -86.61 21.33 12.77
N THR A 71 -87.33 22.47 12.90
CA THR A 71 -88.14 23.25 11.91
C THR A 71 -89.22 22.54 11.01
N PRO A 72 -90.16 23.24 10.31
CA PRO A 72 -90.30 24.69 10.04
C PRO A 72 -91.72 25.31 10.19
N GLY A 73 -91.77 26.65 10.30
CA GLY A 73 -92.93 27.43 9.84
C GLY A 73 -93.27 28.67 10.68
N GLY A 74 -93.13 29.86 10.08
CA GLY A 74 -94.00 31.02 10.38
C GLY A 74 -93.41 32.20 11.16
N ASP A 75 -92.52 32.96 10.50
CA ASP A 75 -92.55 34.42 10.30
C ASP A 75 -92.94 35.45 11.40
N VAL A 76 -92.07 36.48 11.51
CA VAL A 76 -92.31 37.92 11.86
C VAL A 76 -92.38 38.21 13.39
N THR A 77 -91.57 39.05 14.05
CA THR A 77 -90.88 40.34 13.73
C THR A 77 -89.85 40.71 14.84
N LEU A 78 -88.68 41.23 14.42
CA LEU A 78 -87.89 42.39 14.92
C LEU A 78 -87.57 42.61 16.44
N ASN A 79 -86.29 42.34 16.80
CA ASN A 79 -85.27 43.15 17.55
C ASN A 79 -85.62 44.00 18.82
N PRO A 80 -84.62 44.44 19.64
CA PRO A 80 -83.29 43.89 19.98
C PRO A 80 -83.06 43.81 21.52
N SER A 81 -81.93 43.23 21.92
CA SER A 81 -81.39 43.20 23.31
C SER A 81 -81.44 44.56 24.04
N PRO A 82 -81.63 44.57 25.38
CA PRO A 82 -80.51 45.00 26.22
C PRO A 82 -80.41 44.32 27.62
N LYS A 83 -79.15 44.23 28.08
CA LYS A 83 -78.60 44.30 29.46
C LYS A 83 -79.40 43.80 30.70
N PRO A 84 -78.70 43.25 31.71
CA PRO A 84 -79.33 42.67 32.89
C PRO A 84 -79.83 43.77 33.85
N PRO A 85 -81.09 43.70 34.33
CA PRO A 85 -81.51 44.51 35.46
C PRO A 85 -81.38 43.73 36.76
N THR A 86 -80.44 44.19 37.58
CA THR A 86 -80.56 44.26 39.03
C THR A 86 -81.94 44.79 39.44
N HIS A 87 -82.73 44.00 40.18
CA HIS A 87 -83.60 44.43 41.29
C HIS A 87 -84.43 43.22 41.78
N PHE A 88 -84.05 42.66 42.93
CA PHE A 88 -84.96 41.85 43.74
C PHE A 88 -85.84 42.82 44.57
N PRO A 89 -87.18 42.68 44.58
CA PRO A 89 -88.00 43.40 45.53
C PRO A 89 -87.91 42.69 46.90
N GLN A 90 -87.41 43.44 47.88
CA GLN A 90 -87.60 43.17 49.30
C GLN A 90 -89.07 43.41 49.66
N ASN A 91 -89.75 42.39 50.22
CA ASN A 91 -90.60 42.50 51.41
C ASN A 91 -91.53 41.28 51.55
N THR A 92 -91.05 40.27 52.29
CA THR A 92 -91.84 39.58 53.33
C THR A 92 -90.85 38.98 54.31
N SER A 93 -91.10 39.19 55.60
CA SER A 93 -90.28 38.79 56.75
C SER A 93 -90.09 37.26 56.87
N PRO A 94 -89.09 36.82 57.65
CA PRO A 94 -88.41 35.54 57.53
C PRO A 94 -89.12 34.44 58.31
N ASP A 95 -89.26 33.24 57.75
CA ASP A 95 -89.26 31.97 58.51
C ASP A 95 -89.49 30.75 57.58
N LEU A 96 -88.75 29.67 57.86
CA LEU A 96 -88.81 28.32 57.25
C LEU A 96 -88.29 28.13 55.81
N LEU A 97 -86.95 28.13 55.65
CA LEU A 97 -86.35 27.04 54.87
C LEU A 97 -86.19 25.85 55.84
N PRO A 98 -86.68 24.64 55.51
CA PRO A 98 -86.49 23.49 56.39
C PRO A 98 -84.98 23.29 56.64
N PRO A 99 -84.56 22.85 57.84
CA PRO A 99 -83.17 22.50 58.08
C PRO A 99 -82.76 21.46 57.03
N ALA A 100 -81.57 21.62 56.45
CA ALA A 100 -81.03 20.66 55.48
C ALA A 100 -81.00 19.27 56.13
N THR A 101 -82.03 18.46 55.87
CA THR A 101 -82.14 17.10 56.37
C THR A 101 -81.47 16.19 55.36
N GLY A 102 -80.51 15.39 55.83
CA GLY A 102 -79.85 14.41 54.99
C GLY A 102 -80.86 13.45 54.37
N ARG A 103 -80.71 13.16 53.08
CA ARG A 103 -81.67 12.36 52.32
C ARG A 103 -81.45 10.86 52.52
N ARG A 104 -82.55 10.11 52.67
CA ARG A 104 -82.53 8.64 52.68
C ARG A 104 -82.92 8.09 51.29
N THR A 105 -82.03 7.34 50.67
CA THR A 105 -82.18 6.75 49.31
C THR A 105 -82.64 5.29 49.35
N HIS A 106 -82.78 4.69 50.54
CA HIS A 106 -83.16 3.28 50.76
C HIS A 106 -82.25 2.24 50.06
N LEU A 107 -81.08 2.65 49.58
CA LEU A 107 -80.06 1.78 48.99
C LEU A 107 -79.10 1.26 50.06
N VAL A 108 -78.76 -0.04 50.00
CA VAL A 108 -77.73 -0.65 50.85
C VAL A 108 -76.35 -0.37 50.27
N TYR A 109 -75.32 -0.28 51.11
CA TYR A 109 -73.93 -0.02 50.70
C TYR A 109 -73.43 -0.91 49.55
N GLN A 110 -73.82 -2.20 49.52
CA GLN A 110 -73.43 -3.12 48.45
C GLN A 110 -73.99 -2.70 47.08
N GLN A 111 -75.19 -2.13 47.03
CA GLN A 111 -75.79 -1.62 45.78
C GLN A 111 -75.03 -0.38 45.27
N TYR A 112 -74.53 0.48 46.17
CA TYR A 112 -73.66 1.60 45.80
C TYR A 112 -72.32 1.16 45.20
N ILE A 113 -71.72 0.08 45.72
CA ILE A 113 -70.49 -0.50 45.14
C ILE A 113 -70.80 -1.07 43.75
N TYR A 114 -71.87 -1.85 43.63
CA TYR A 114 -72.28 -2.47 42.37
C TYR A 114 -72.51 -1.41 41.28
N ILE A 115 -73.33 -0.37 41.55
CA ILE A 115 -73.61 0.67 40.55
C ILE A 115 -72.35 1.46 40.19
N SER A 116 -71.47 1.72 41.16
CA SER A 116 -70.20 2.40 40.88
C SER A 116 -69.29 1.57 39.96
N GLN A 117 -69.33 0.24 40.06
CA GLN A 117 -68.60 -0.66 39.16
C GLN A 117 -69.24 -0.76 37.76
N VAL A 118 -70.57 -0.82 37.67
CA VAL A 118 -71.27 -0.81 36.37
C VAL A 118 -70.99 0.51 35.64
N CYS A 119 -71.20 1.64 36.31
CA CYS A 119 -70.94 2.96 35.74
C CYS A 119 -69.46 3.22 35.43
N TYR A 120 -68.53 2.56 36.12
CA TYR A 120 -67.11 2.58 35.75
C TYR A 120 -66.86 2.00 34.35
N HIS A 121 -67.61 0.98 33.95
CA HIS A 121 -67.44 0.34 32.65
C HIS A 121 -68.23 1.03 31.53
N GLU A 122 -69.44 1.49 31.83
CA GLU A 122 -70.38 2.05 30.86
C GLU A 122 -70.24 3.56 30.65
N ALA A 123 -70.05 4.34 31.73
CA ALA A 123 -70.10 5.80 31.67
C ALA A 123 -68.72 6.46 31.50
N LEU A 124 -67.62 5.79 31.88
CA LEU A 124 -66.28 6.37 31.75
C LEU A 124 -65.69 6.18 30.35
N PRO A 125 -65.23 7.27 29.71
CA PRO A 125 -64.52 7.20 28.43
C PRO A 125 -63.32 6.26 28.49
N LEU A 126 -63.10 5.51 27.41
CA LEU A 126 -61.96 4.59 27.26
C LEU A 126 -60.61 5.29 27.54
N CYS A 127 -60.49 6.55 27.13
CA CYS A 127 -59.29 7.35 27.35
C CYS A 127 -58.97 7.61 28.82
N SER A 128 -59.98 7.78 29.68
CA SER A 128 -59.75 8.01 31.12
C SER A 128 -59.20 6.76 31.83
N ARG A 129 -59.54 5.57 31.30
CA ARG A 129 -59.09 4.27 31.84
C ARG A 129 -57.72 3.85 31.34
N PHE A 130 -57.44 4.03 30.05
CA PHE A 130 -56.26 3.44 29.40
C PHE A 130 -55.13 4.42 29.09
N PHE A 131 -55.32 5.74 29.25
CA PHE A 131 -54.32 6.74 28.90
C PHE A 131 -52.94 6.52 29.56
N PRO A 132 -52.83 6.27 30.89
CA PRO A 132 -51.53 6.08 31.51
C PRO A 132 -50.72 4.92 30.91
N TYR A 133 -51.40 3.82 30.56
CA TYR A 133 -50.78 2.66 29.91
C TYR A 133 -50.34 2.97 28.47
N MET A 134 -51.13 3.74 27.72
CA MET A 134 -50.75 4.21 26.39
C MET A 134 -49.55 5.17 26.43
N ALA A 135 -49.52 6.10 27.40
CA ALA A 135 -48.40 7.01 27.61
C ALA A 135 -47.11 6.26 28.02
N LEU A 136 -47.24 5.19 28.82
CA LEU A 136 -46.14 4.31 29.18
C LEU A 136 -45.58 3.59 27.94
N LEU A 137 -46.45 2.95 27.14
CA LEU A 137 -46.05 2.27 25.91
C LEU A 137 -45.36 3.23 24.93
N GLN A 138 -45.89 4.44 24.77
CA GLN A 138 -45.31 5.46 23.89
C GLN A 138 -43.95 5.93 24.37
N SER A 139 -43.80 6.15 25.68
CA SER A 139 -42.51 6.53 26.27
C SER A 139 -41.47 5.44 26.05
N LEU A 140 -41.84 4.15 26.18
CA LEU A 140 -40.95 3.03 25.88
C LEU A 140 -40.55 2.95 24.40
N VAL A 141 -41.49 3.18 23.47
CA VAL A 141 -41.19 3.25 22.03
C VAL A 141 -40.23 4.41 21.72
N LEU A 142 -40.39 5.56 22.38
CA LEU A 142 -39.48 6.69 22.23
C LEU A 142 -38.07 6.36 22.76
N VAL A 143 -37.94 5.68 23.92
CA VAL A 143 -36.64 5.19 24.43
C VAL A 143 -35.97 4.25 23.41
N ALA A 144 -36.71 3.26 22.92
CA ALA A 144 -36.19 2.28 21.97
C ALA A 144 -35.75 2.94 20.65
N SER A 145 -36.56 3.87 20.12
CA SER A 145 -36.22 4.61 18.91
C SER A 145 -35.03 5.56 19.10
N GLY A 146 -34.76 6.04 20.31
CA GLY A 146 -33.62 6.93 20.60
C GLY A 146 -32.26 6.28 20.36
N SER A 147 -32.17 4.98 20.64
CA SER A 147 -30.92 4.23 20.65
C SER A 147 -30.78 3.23 19.49
N PHE A 148 -31.72 3.22 18.54
CA PHE A 148 -31.81 2.23 17.48
C PHE A 148 -30.55 2.18 16.60
N TRP A 149 -30.07 3.34 16.13
CA TRP A 149 -28.89 3.41 15.27
C TRP A 149 -27.58 2.93 15.94
N LEU A 150 -27.52 2.93 17.28
CA LEU A 150 -26.37 2.43 18.03
C LEU A 150 -26.41 0.90 18.23
N HIS A 151 -27.60 0.30 18.25
CA HIS A 151 -27.78 -1.14 18.52
C HIS A 151 -28.03 -1.96 17.25
N PHE A 152 -28.43 -1.34 16.14
CA PHE A 152 -28.74 -2.05 14.91
C PHE A 152 -27.49 -2.76 14.34
N PRO A 153 -27.50 -4.09 14.10
CA PRO A 153 -26.29 -4.88 13.87
C PRO A 153 -25.38 -4.40 12.73
N HIS A 154 -25.97 -3.88 11.64
CA HIS A 154 -25.21 -3.37 10.50
C HIS A 154 -24.53 -2.02 10.77
N THR A 155 -25.04 -1.21 11.70
CA THR A 155 -24.46 0.08 12.08
C THR A 155 -23.57 -0.05 13.31
N SER A 156 -23.99 -0.81 14.32
CA SER A 156 -23.28 -1.00 15.59
C SER A 156 -21.87 -1.55 15.39
N ALA A 157 -21.70 -2.59 14.57
CA ALA A 157 -20.39 -3.17 14.29
C ALA A 157 -19.38 -2.14 13.72
N ARG A 158 -19.85 -1.23 12.87
CA ARG A 158 -19.01 -0.17 12.28
C ARG A 158 -18.70 0.93 13.28
N ILE A 159 -19.68 1.30 14.10
CA ILE A 159 -19.53 2.31 15.16
C ILE A 159 -18.57 1.81 16.24
N GLU A 160 -18.69 0.55 16.66
CA GLU A 160 -17.77 -0.06 17.63
C GLU A 160 -16.35 -0.14 17.08
N HIS A 161 -16.18 -0.53 15.81
CA HIS A 161 -14.87 -0.55 15.17
C HIS A 161 -14.27 0.86 15.06
N PHE A 162 -15.07 1.87 14.72
CA PHE A 162 -14.66 3.27 14.71
C PHE A 162 -14.17 3.73 16.09
N LEU A 163 -14.96 3.49 17.14
CA LEU A 163 -14.63 3.89 18.51
C LEU A 163 -13.39 3.15 19.03
N ALA A 164 -13.19 1.89 18.65
CA ALA A 164 -11.99 1.12 19.00
C ALA A 164 -10.73 1.69 18.32
N ILE A 165 -10.82 2.07 17.04
CA ILE A 165 -9.73 2.75 16.34
C ILE A 165 -9.46 4.11 16.99
N LEU A 166 -10.49 4.91 17.24
CA LEU A 166 -10.35 6.24 17.84
C LEU A 166 -9.65 6.17 19.21
N ALA A 167 -10.07 5.24 20.07
CA ALA A 167 -9.42 5.02 21.36
C ALA A 167 -7.92 4.68 21.21
N LYS A 168 -7.57 3.82 20.25
CA LYS A 168 -6.18 3.46 19.97
C LYS A 168 -5.38 4.62 19.38
N CYS A 169 -6.00 5.47 18.56
CA CYS A 169 -5.38 6.70 18.08
C CYS A 169 -5.08 7.66 19.23
N CYS A 170 -5.98 7.77 20.20
CA CYS A 170 -5.79 8.63 21.37
C CYS A 170 -4.73 8.11 22.36
N GLU A 171 -4.60 6.79 22.49
CA GLU A 171 -3.58 6.13 23.34
C GLU A 171 -2.17 6.18 22.71
N SER A 172 -2.06 6.35 21.39
CA SER A 172 -0.79 6.24 20.69
C SER A 172 0.16 7.42 20.96
N PRO A 173 1.36 7.20 21.52
CA PRO A 173 2.35 8.25 21.77
C PRO A 173 2.81 8.98 20.49
N TRP A 174 2.79 8.30 19.34
CA TRP A 174 3.08 8.91 18.03
C TRP A 174 2.20 10.13 17.72
N THR A 175 0.92 10.12 18.11
CA THR A 175 0.04 11.27 17.83
C THR A 175 0.50 12.52 18.55
N SER A 176 0.90 12.37 19.82
CA SER A 176 1.37 13.49 20.63
C SER A 176 2.67 14.06 20.06
N GLN A 177 3.59 13.18 19.64
CA GLN A 177 4.87 13.56 19.04
C GLN A 177 4.68 14.23 17.66
N ALA A 178 3.82 13.68 16.81
CA ALA A 178 3.53 14.25 15.50
C ALA A 178 2.86 15.63 15.63
N LEU A 179 1.91 15.79 16.56
CA LEU A 179 1.26 17.08 16.83
C LEU A 179 2.22 18.08 17.46
N SER A 180 3.10 17.67 18.38
CA SER A 180 4.10 18.57 18.96
C SER A 180 5.10 19.06 17.91
N HIS A 181 5.52 18.18 17.01
CA HIS A 181 6.42 18.55 15.92
C HIS A 181 5.73 19.49 14.92
N ALA A 182 4.44 19.27 14.64
CA ALA A 182 3.67 20.18 13.79
C ALA A 182 3.55 21.59 14.41
N ALA A 183 3.25 21.67 15.71
CA ALA A 183 3.14 22.94 16.43
C ALA A 183 4.49 23.69 16.58
N GLN A 184 5.60 22.97 16.71
CA GLN A 184 6.94 23.59 16.75
C GLN A 184 7.33 24.20 15.40
N GLN A 185 6.99 23.53 14.31
CA GLN A 185 7.33 23.97 12.97
C GLN A 185 6.54 25.23 12.56
N GLU A 186 5.30 25.35 13.05
CA GLU A 186 4.48 26.56 12.92
C GLU A 186 5.11 27.76 13.65
N ASN A 187 5.57 27.59 14.90
CA ASN A 187 6.28 28.65 15.64
C ASN A 187 7.54 29.14 14.92
N ILE A 188 8.27 28.24 14.25
CA ILE A 188 9.47 28.60 13.46
C ILE A 188 9.06 29.39 12.21
N GLN A 189 8.00 28.95 11.53
CA GLN A 189 7.52 29.57 10.30
C GLN A 189 6.88 30.94 10.54
N GLU A 190 6.14 31.12 11.65
CA GLU A 190 5.65 32.42 12.10
C GLU A 190 6.80 33.38 12.46
N LYS A 191 7.88 32.85 13.05
CA LYS A 191 9.07 33.64 13.39
C LYS A 191 9.85 34.07 12.14
N GLU A 192 9.97 33.21 11.14
CA GLU A 192 10.57 33.54 9.84
C GLU A 192 9.70 34.51 9.03
N GLU A 193 8.37 34.39 9.06
CA GLU A 193 7.47 35.37 8.46
C GLU A 193 7.48 36.71 9.20
N ALA A 194 7.59 36.71 10.52
CA ALA A 194 7.73 37.92 11.31
C ALA A 194 9.06 38.65 11.05
N ASP A 195 10.17 37.92 10.86
CA ASP A 195 11.46 38.51 10.46
C ASP A 195 11.46 38.99 9.00
N ARG A 196 10.73 38.33 8.08
CA ARG A 196 10.52 38.83 6.71
C ARG A 196 9.64 40.07 6.62
N ARG A 197 8.78 40.32 7.61
CA ARG A 197 7.91 41.51 7.69
C ARG A 197 8.57 42.71 8.40
N ARG A 198 9.82 42.59 8.88
CA ARG A 198 10.58 43.74 9.41
C ARG A 198 11.15 44.57 8.24
N PRO A 199 10.86 45.88 8.15
CA PRO A 199 11.43 46.73 7.10
C PRO A 199 12.94 46.88 7.29
N LEU A 200 13.71 46.80 6.19
CA LEU A 200 15.07 47.32 6.13
C LEU A 200 15.03 48.84 6.25
N ASP A 201 14.99 49.38 7.46
CA ASP A 201 15.41 50.76 7.74
C ASP A 201 15.62 50.95 9.24
N SER A 202 16.89 50.80 9.67
CA SER A 202 17.53 51.49 10.80
C SER A 202 18.81 50.75 11.19
N ARG A 203 19.83 50.88 10.35
CA ARG A 203 21.20 50.50 10.68
C ARG A 203 22.03 51.77 10.87
N ALA A 204 21.99 52.35 12.07
CA ALA A 204 22.99 53.30 12.56
C ALA A 204 22.91 53.47 14.10
N GLU A 205 23.94 52.96 14.78
CA GLU A 205 24.65 53.49 15.97
C GLU A 205 23.84 54.23 17.07
N SER A 206 23.84 53.80 18.35
CA SER A 206 25.00 53.80 19.28
C SER A 206 24.53 53.45 20.74
N PRO A 207 25.44 53.23 21.72
CA PRO A 207 25.35 52.17 22.75
C PRO A 207 25.03 52.64 24.20
N LEU A 208 25.10 51.69 25.14
CA LEU A 208 25.03 51.75 26.62
C LEU A 208 23.64 51.59 27.27
N LEU A 209 23.37 50.40 27.81
CA LEU A 209 23.29 50.18 29.27
C LEU A 209 23.08 48.70 29.63
N LYS A 210 24.04 48.19 30.42
CA LYS A 210 23.99 47.09 31.39
C LYS A 210 23.63 45.67 30.91
N ARG A 211 24.73 44.97 30.65
CA ARG A 211 24.97 43.55 30.90
C ARG A 211 24.50 43.17 32.32
N SER A 212 23.54 42.26 32.44
CA SER A 212 23.43 41.34 33.58
C SER A 212 23.43 39.93 33.02
N ASP A 213 24.40 39.15 33.47
CA ASP A 213 24.63 37.77 33.09
C ASP A 213 23.39 36.91 33.37
N GLY A 214 22.76 36.46 32.30
CA GLY A 214 21.80 35.36 32.29
C GLY A 214 22.16 34.52 31.08
N ALA A 215 22.65 33.32 31.35
CA ALA A 215 23.09 32.35 30.35
C ALA A 215 22.20 32.38 29.11
N ALA A 216 22.82 32.57 27.95
CA ALA A 216 22.19 32.25 26.68
C ALA A 216 21.84 30.75 26.75
N ALA A 217 20.61 30.46 27.13
CA ALA A 217 20.00 29.17 26.89
C ALA A 217 20.05 29.01 25.37
N THR A 218 21.02 28.22 24.92
CA THR A 218 20.86 27.38 23.74
C THR A 218 19.39 26.91 23.71
N PRO A 219 18.66 27.09 22.60
CA PRO A 219 17.38 26.42 22.49
C PRO A 219 17.65 24.95 22.81
N PRO A 220 16.93 24.34 23.77
CA PRO A 220 17.19 22.95 24.10
C PRO A 220 17.11 22.19 22.78
N SER A 221 18.17 21.43 22.49
CA SER A 221 18.12 20.39 21.46
C SER A 221 16.78 19.67 21.61
N PRO A 222 16.03 19.42 20.52
CA PRO A 222 14.77 18.73 20.65
C PRO A 222 15.07 17.42 21.36
N GLN A 223 14.58 17.29 22.60
CA GLN A 223 14.50 16.00 23.24
C GLN A 223 13.48 15.24 22.41
N VAL A 224 13.97 14.60 21.35
CA VAL A 224 13.24 13.61 20.58
C VAL A 224 12.89 12.56 21.62
N ILE A 225 11.66 12.59 22.10
CA ILE A 225 11.07 11.47 22.84
C ILE A 225 11.12 10.33 21.83
N SER A 226 12.17 9.53 21.90
CA SER A 226 12.38 8.45 20.96
C SER A 226 11.31 7.41 21.22
N LEU A 227 10.39 7.20 20.28
CA LEU A 227 9.40 6.13 20.39
C LEU A 227 10.08 4.79 20.66
N ASP A 228 9.55 4.04 21.62
CA ASP A 228 10.00 2.67 21.80
C ASP A 228 9.66 1.85 20.55
N ARG A 229 10.46 0.82 20.28
CA ARG A 229 10.28 -0.05 19.10
C ARG A 229 8.86 -0.62 19.02
N SER A 230 8.29 -0.98 20.18
CA SER A 230 6.91 -1.45 20.31
C SER A 230 5.91 -0.43 19.78
N ASP A 231 6.13 0.84 20.07
CA ASP A 231 5.17 1.91 19.84
C ASP A 231 5.17 2.33 18.37
N GLY A 232 6.33 2.30 17.72
CA GLY A 232 6.45 2.52 16.27
C GLY A 232 5.78 1.40 15.46
N GLU A 233 5.94 0.14 15.87
CA GLU A 233 5.26 -1.01 15.23
C GLU A 233 3.75 -0.97 15.47
N GLN A 234 3.30 -0.60 16.67
CA GLN A 234 1.88 -0.39 16.99
C GLN A 234 1.28 0.75 16.15
N ALA A 235 1.98 1.87 16.00
CA ALA A 235 1.54 2.99 15.18
C ALA A 235 1.41 2.58 13.71
N ARG A 236 2.36 1.80 13.17
CA ARG A 236 2.30 1.28 11.80
C ARG A 236 1.09 0.36 11.58
N ALA A 237 0.84 -0.56 12.50
CA ALA A 237 -0.34 -1.42 12.44
C ALA A 237 -1.64 -0.61 12.54
N LEU A 238 -1.63 0.50 13.28
CA LEU A 238 -2.76 1.40 13.40
C LEU A 238 -3.02 2.18 12.10
N PHE A 239 -1.99 2.67 11.40
CA PHE A 239 -2.12 3.28 10.06
C PHE A 239 -2.82 2.33 9.07
N GLU A 240 -2.39 1.07 9.02
CA GLU A 240 -2.98 0.08 8.12
C GLU A 240 -4.45 -0.22 8.47
N ARG A 241 -4.76 -0.32 9.76
CA ARG A 241 -6.14 -0.49 10.26
C ARG A 241 -7.02 0.71 9.90
N VAL A 242 -6.54 1.94 10.10
CA VAL A 242 -7.25 3.18 9.75
C VAL A 242 -7.51 3.24 8.25
N ARG A 243 -6.51 2.91 7.42
CA ARG A 243 -6.63 2.89 5.95
C ARG A 243 -7.68 1.88 5.47
N LYS A 244 -7.67 0.66 6.02
CA LYS A 244 -8.64 -0.39 5.69
C LYS A 244 -10.05 -0.05 6.18
N PHE A 245 -10.16 0.55 7.36
CA PHE A 245 -11.44 1.02 7.88
C PHE A 245 -12.02 2.16 7.03
N ARG A 246 -11.17 3.11 6.64
CA ARG A 246 -11.55 4.22 5.76
C ARG A 246 -12.14 3.71 4.45
N SER A 247 -11.45 2.81 3.75
CA SER A 247 -11.97 2.27 2.48
C SER A 247 -13.30 1.53 2.66
N HIS A 248 -13.49 0.83 3.78
CA HIS A 248 -14.75 0.16 4.09
C HIS A 248 -15.91 1.14 4.37
N CYS A 249 -15.65 2.23 5.09
CA CYS A 249 -16.67 3.21 5.47
C CYS A 249 -16.99 4.24 4.37
N GLU A 250 -16.04 4.59 3.50
CA GLU A 250 -16.29 5.50 2.37
C GLU A 250 -17.23 4.90 1.33
N ILE A 251 -17.40 3.57 1.28
CA ILE A 251 -18.32 2.90 0.34
C ILE A 251 -19.78 2.94 0.81
N SER A 252 -20.02 3.16 2.11
CA SER A 252 -21.34 3.04 2.72
C SER A 252 -21.91 4.38 3.20
N ASP A 253 -23.24 4.51 3.11
CA ASP A 253 -24.04 5.63 3.65
C ASP A 253 -25.17 5.16 4.59
N VAL A 254 -25.06 3.93 5.12
CA VAL A 254 -26.09 3.27 5.93
C VAL A 254 -26.28 3.97 7.27
N ILE A 255 -25.21 4.42 7.94
CA ILE A 255 -25.29 5.05 9.26
C ILE A 255 -26.06 6.36 9.16
N TYR A 256 -25.73 7.19 8.17
CA TYR A 256 -26.43 8.43 7.90
C TYR A 256 -27.93 8.19 7.61
N LYS A 257 -28.25 7.21 6.75
CA LYS A 257 -29.64 6.86 6.40
C LYS A 257 -30.45 6.39 7.61
N VAL A 258 -29.87 5.52 8.44
CA VAL A 258 -30.54 5.01 9.66
C VAL A 258 -30.78 6.14 10.66
N TYR A 259 -29.81 7.05 10.85
CA TYR A 259 -29.99 8.19 11.75
C TYR A 259 -31.07 9.16 11.24
N LEU A 260 -31.10 9.46 9.95
CA LEU A 260 -32.14 10.29 9.33
C LEU A 260 -33.53 9.64 9.45
N ALA A 261 -33.64 8.35 9.11
CA ALA A 261 -34.90 7.61 9.21
C ALA A 261 -35.41 7.53 10.65
N GLN A 262 -34.51 7.35 11.62
CA GLN A 262 -34.83 7.36 13.04
C GLN A 262 -35.41 8.71 13.48
N THR A 263 -34.80 9.83 13.08
CA THR A 263 -35.28 11.18 13.42
C THR A 263 -36.65 11.47 12.79
N ILE A 264 -36.87 11.06 11.54
CA ILE A 264 -38.17 11.18 10.87
C ILE A 264 -39.23 10.33 11.59
N PHE A 265 -38.88 9.09 11.96
CA PHE A 265 -39.78 8.20 12.71
C PHE A 265 -40.18 8.78 14.07
N LYS A 266 -39.22 9.35 14.83
CA LYS A 266 -39.50 10.04 16.10
C LYS A 266 -40.48 11.19 15.90
N LEU A 267 -40.29 12.01 14.87
CA LEU A 267 -41.18 13.14 14.58
C LEU A 267 -42.59 12.66 14.19
N LEU A 268 -42.70 11.62 13.37
CA LEU A 268 -43.97 11.01 13.00
C LEU A 268 -44.70 10.46 14.23
N MET A 269 -43.98 9.77 15.12
CA MET A 269 -44.54 9.28 16.38
C MET A 269 -45.04 10.42 17.27
N VAL A 270 -44.28 11.51 17.40
CA VAL A 270 -44.72 12.69 18.16
C VAL A 270 -45.99 13.29 17.55
N THR A 271 -46.05 13.45 16.21
CA THR A 271 -47.24 13.98 15.55
C THR A 271 -48.47 13.09 15.74
N LEU A 272 -48.30 11.77 15.69
CA LEU A 272 -49.35 10.80 15.99
C LEU A 272 -49.82 10.96 17.44
N ILE A 273 -48.88 11.02 18.40
CA ILE A 273 -49.19 11.14 19.82
C ILE A 273 -49.98 12.42 20.09
N VAL A 274 -49.49 13.57 19.61
CA VAL A 274 -50.17 14.86 19.75
C VAL A 274 -51.54 14.84 19.09
N GLY A 275 -51.65 14.25 17.89
CA GLY A 275 -52.89 14.21 17.11
C GLY A 275 -54.04 13.49 17.79
N TYR A 276 -53.76 12.41 18.54
CA TYR A 276 -54.80 11.70 19.28
C TYR A 276 -54.97 12.21 20.73
N THR A 277 -53.90 12.67 21.40
CA THR A 277 -53.97 13.09 22.82
C THR A 277 -54.63 14.45 23.04
N ILE A 278 -54.44 15.42 22.14
CA ILE A 278 -55.03 16.76 22.28
C ILE A 278 -56.57 16.70 22.25
N PRO A 279 -57.22 16.03 21.27
CA PRO A 279 -58.68 15.89 21.26
C PRO A 279 -59.21 15.22 22.53
N LEU A 280 -58.50 14.20 23.04
CA LEU A 280 -58.87 13.46 24.24
C LEU A 280 -58.79 14.28 25.53
N LEU A 281 -58.01 15.37 25.55
CA LEU A 281 -57.91 16.24 26.73
C LEU A 281 -59.27 16.85 27.10
N SER A 282 -60.11 17.10 26.10
CA SER A 282 -61.47 17.62 26.30
C SER A 282 -62.42 16.61 26.96
N SER A 283 -62.11 15.31 26.89
CA SER A 283 -62.95 14.23 27.42
C SER A 283 -62.72 13.94 28.92
N PHE A 284 -61.71 14.55 29.55
CA PHE A 284 -61.46 14.41 30.99
C PHE A 284 -62.34 15.36 31.80
N THR A 285 -63.56 14.93 32.11
CA THR A 285 -64.49 15.63 33.01
C THR A 285 -64.46 15.06 34.42
N PHE A 286 -64.82 15.87 35.42
CA PHE A 286 -64.85 15.45 36.82
C PHE A 286 -66.13 14.68 37.16
N THR A 287 -67.25 15.03 36.51
CA THR A 287 -68.56 14.41 36.65
C THR A 287 -68.97 13.70 35.35
N HIS A 288 -69.66 12.57 35.51
CA HIS A 288 -70.21 11.75 34.43
C HIS A 288 -71.63 11.31 34.79
N THR A 289 -72.57 11.40 33.86
CA THR A 289 -73.93 10.87 34.03
C THR A 289 -74.01 9.45 33.50
N CYS A 290 -74.51 8.53 34.31
CA CYS A 290 -74.62 7.11 34.02
C CYS A 290 -76.09 6.67 33.99
N HIS A 291 -76.46 5.91 32.96
CA HIS A 291 -77.79 5.34 32.76
C HIS A 291 -77.70 3.81 32.72
N PRO A 292 -77.76 3.13 33.87
CA PRO A 292 -77.61 1.67 33.92
C PRO A 292 -78.84 0.97 33.32
N GLU A 293 -78.62 -0.13 32.59
CA GLU A 293 -79.71 -0.93 32.01
C GLU A 293 -80.53 -1.68 33.08
N GLU A 294 -79.90 -2.09 34.19
CA GLU A 294 -80.53 -2.89 35.26
C GLU A 294 -81.29 -2.04 36.31
N GLN A 295 -82.29 -1.28 35.87
CA GLN A 295 -83.13 -0.44 36.75
C GLN A 295 -83.88 -1.24 37.83
N ALA A 296 -84.16 -2.53 37.58
CA ALA A 296 -84.88 -3.41 38.49
C ALA A 296 -84.13 -3.73 39.80
N LEU A 297 -82.79 -3.64 39.82
CA LEU A 297 -81.96 -4.00 40.97
C LEU A 297 -81.73 -2.83 41.95
N VAL A 298 -81.76 -1.60 41.44
CA VAL A 298 -81.36 -0.38 42.18
C VAL A 298 -82.50 0.65 42.29
N GLY A 299 -83.52 0.59 41.43
CA GLY A 299 -84.72 1.43 41.53
C GLY A 299 -84.57 2.89 41.06
N TYR A 300 -83.41 3.27 40.51
CA TYR A 300 -83.14 4.60 39.95
C TYR A 300 -82.65 4.50 38.49
N ALA A 301 -83.05 5.44 37.64
CA ALA A 301 -82.73 5.45 36.20
C ALA A 301 -81.47 6.25 35.84
N THR A 302 -81.06 7.18 36.71
CA THR A 302 -79.99 8.14 36.43
C THR A 302 -79.06 8.28 37.64
N PHE A 303 -77.76 8.14 37.43
CA PHE A 303 -76.73 8.31 38.46
C PHE A 303 -75.72 9.37 38.03
N GLU A 304 -75.32 10.24 38.95
CA GLU A 304 -74.18 11.13 38.76
C GLU A 304 -72.95 10.51 39.42
N CYS A 305 -71.89 10.35 38.64
CA CYS A 305 -70.67 9.66 39.01
C CYS A 305 -69.49 10.64 39.01
N ILE A 306 -68.70 10.61 40.07
CA ILE A 306 -67.48 11.42 40.21
C ILE A 306 -66.26 10.52 40.00
N HIS A 307 -65.38 10.92 39.08
CA HIS A 307 -64.08 10.29 38.89
C HIS A 307 -63.01 11.09 39.63
N VAL A 308 -62.66 10.66 40.84
CA VAL A 308 -61.79 11.41 41.77
C VAL A 308 -60.41 11.70 41.18
N ILE A 309 -59.88 10.80 40.35
CA ILE A 309 -58.55 10.89 39.74
C ILE A 309 -58.52 11.78 38.48
N SER A 310 -59.66 12.08 37.85
CA SER A 310 -59.75 12.80 36.57
C SER A 310 -58.96 14.13 36.56
N SER A 311 -59.04 14.91 37.65
CA SER A 311 -58.30 16.18 37.78
C SER A 311 -56.78 15.99 37.85
N LEU A 312 -56.31 14.94 38.52
CA LEU A 312 -54.89 14.61 38.61
C LEU A 312 -54.37 14.09 37.25
N MET A 313 -55.11 13.21 36.59
CA MET A 313 -54.74 12.67 35.27
C MET A 313 -54.69 13.76 34.21
N ARG A 314 -55.65 14.71 34.22
CA ARG A 314 -55.60 15.86 33.31
C ARG A 314 -54.32 16.70 33.51
N LYS A 315 -53.92 16.95 34.76
CA LYS A 315 -52.66 17.68 35.06
C LYS A 315 -51.41 16.91 34.63
N LEU A 316 -51.37 15.60 34.90
CA LEU A 316 -50.27 14.72 34.47
C LEU A 316 -50.19 14.62 32.94
N LEU A 317 -51.32 14.55 32.25
CA LEU A 317 -51.40 14.56 30.79
C LEU A 317 -50.89 15.90 30.20
N VAL A 318 -51.27 17.04 30.78
CA VAL A 318 -50.75 18.35 30.35
C VAL A 318 -49.23 18.44 30.57
N ALA A 319 -48.73 17.93 31.70
CA ALA A 319 -47.29 17.86 31.96
C ALA A 319 -46.57 16.90 30.98
N TYR A 320 -47.19 15.78 30.61
CA TYR A 320 -46.67 14.87 29.60
C TYR A 320 -46.60 15.55 28.21
N LEU A 321 -47.64 16.29 27.83
CA LEU A 321 -47.69 17.03 26.56
C LEU A 321 -46.67 18.17 26.51
N SER A 322 -46.39 18.85 27.63
CA SER A 322 -45.36 19.89 27.66
C SER A 322 -43.95 19.32 27.47
N LEU A 323 -43.65 18.18 28.10
CA LEU A 323 -42.39 17.45 27.89
C LEU A 323 -42.27 16.93 26.45
N LEU A 324 -43.36 16.39 25.89
CA LEU A 324 -43.43 15.93 24.49
C LEU A 324 -43.23 17.09 23.50
N GLY A 325 -43.75 18.28 23.79
CA GLY A 325 -43.55 19.48 22.99
C GLY A 325 -42.08 19.91 22.94
N LEU A 326 -41.39 19.92 24.08
CA LEU A 326 -39.95 20.22 24.14
C LEU A 326 -39.13 19.15 23.40
N TYR A 327 -39.49 17.88 23.55
CA TYR A 327 -38.89 16.78 22.78
C TYR A 327 -39.09 16.97 21.26
N SER A 328 -40.28 17.42 20.83
CA SER A 328 -40.59 17.73 19.43
C SER A 328 -39.71 18.85 18.87
N LEU A 329 -39.49 19.92 19.65
CA LEU A 329 -38.67 21.05 19.23
C LEU A 329 -37.23 20.63 18.97
N LEU A 330 -36.68 19.77 19.84
CA LEU A 330 -35.33 19.23 19.67
C LEU A 330 -35.24 18.31 18.46
N ASN A 331 -36.22 17.42 18.26
CA ASN A 331 -36.24 16.58 17.06
C ASN A 331 -36.32 17.42 15.77
N LEU A 332 -37.13 18.48 15.77
CA LEU A 332 -37.19 19.39 14.63
C LEU A 332 -35.86 20.12 14.41
N TYR A 333 -35.19 20.57 15.48
CA TYR A 333 -33.84 21.12 15.40
C TYR A 333 -32.86 20.11 14.80
N THR A 334 -32.86 18.85 15.25
CA THR A 334 -31.99 17.81 14.69
C THR A 334 -32.26 17.56 13.21
N LEU A 335 -33.53 17.49 12.81
CA LEU A 335 -33.89 17.30 11.41
C LEU A 335 -33.44 18.50 10.57
N CYS A 336 -33.66 19.73 11.04
CA CYS A 336 -33.18 20.94 10.38
C CYS A 336 -31.66 20.95 10.24
N TRP A 337 -30.91 20.54 11.27
CA TRP A 337 -29.45 20.43 11.22
C TRP A 337 -28.99 19.40 10.18
N ILE A 338 -29.61 18.21 10.15
CA ILE A 338 -29.30 17.16 9.18
C ILE A 338 -29.61 17.63 7.74
N LEU A 339 -30.73 18.32 7.53
CA LEU A 339 -31.17 18.75 6.20
C LEU A 339 -30.38 19.96 5.67
N HIS A 340 -30.17 20.99 6.51
CA HIS A 340 -29.38 22.18 6.12
C HIS A 340 -27.93 21.84 5.80
N ARG A 341 -27.37 20.83 6.47
CA ARG A 341 -26.01 20.37 6.23
C ARG A 341 -25.96 19.06 5.45
N SER A 342 -27.04 18.63 4.79
CA SER A 342 -27.13 17.29 4.16
C SER A 342 -26.00 17.00 3.16
N ASP A 343 -25.71 17.94 2.25
CA ASP A 343 -24.59 17.82 1.31
C ASP A 343 -23.22 17.93 2.00
N SER A 344 -23.15 18.75 3.06
CA SER A 344 -21.94 18.95 3.87
C SER A 344 -21.68 17.85 4.90
N LEU A 345 -22.65 17.02 5.27
CA LEU A 345 -22.48 15.93 6.25
C LEU A 345 -21.91 14.67 5.60
N ARG A 346 -22.05 14.57 4.27
CA ARG A 346 -21.47 13.50 3.46
C ARG A 346 -20.03 13.77 3.04
N GLN A 347 -19.53 14.98 3.25
CA GLN A 347 -18.15 15.37 2.96
C GLN A 347 -17.56 16.06 4.18
N TYR A 348 -16.45 15.55 4.70
CA TYR A 348 -15.76 16.18 5.83
C TYR A 348 -14.37 16.63 5.39
N SER A 349 -14.11 17.92 5.56
CA SER A 349 -12.80 18.52 5.33
C SER A 349 -12.31 19.18 6.61
N PHE A 350 -11.06 18.96 6.99
CA PHE A 350 -10.45 19.53 8.19
C PHE A 350 -10.11 21.02 7.97
N HIS A 351 -11.10 21.91 8.07
CA HIS A 351 -10.90 23.33 7.76
C HIS A 351 -10.04 24.07 8.81
N SER A 352 -10.09 23.65 10.07
CA SER A 352 -9.26 24.20 11.16
C SER A 352 -7.80 23.74 11.13
N LEU A 353 -7.49 22.66 10.41
CA LEU A 353 -6.12 22.14 10.24
C LEU A 353 -5.50 22.55 8.89
N LYS A 354 -6.31 23.04 7.94
CA LYS A 354 -5.82 23.63 6.69
C LYS A 354 -5.05 24.94 6.88
N ASP A 355 -5.03 25.52 8.08
CA ASP A 355 -4.18 26.65 8.43
C ASP A 355 -2.79 26.20 8.95
N LEU A 356 -2.68 24.99 9.53
CA LEU A 356 -1.42 24.29 9.85
C LEU A 356 -0.73 23.69 8.60
N ARG A 357 -0.66 24.48 7.52
CA ARG A 357 -0.45 24.10 6.11
C ARG A 357 0.76 23.23 5.77
N SER A 358 1.74 23.04 6.66
CA SER A 358 3.03 22.45 6.29
C SER A 358 3.25 20.98 6.69
N LEU A 359 2.33 20.34 7.42
CA LEU A 359 2.60 18.97 7.94
C LEU A 359 1.54 17.90 7.73
N ILE A 360 0.28 18.25 7.44
CA ILE A 360 -0.80 17.25 7.43
C ILE A 360 -1.66 17.42 6.17
N ASP A 361 -1.24 16.80 5.07
CA ASP A 361 -2.04 16.68 3.85
C ASP A 361 -3.15 15.64 4.09
N VAL A 362 -4.24 16.04 4.76
CA VAL A 362 -5.36 15.14 5.04
C VAL A 362 -6.32 15.11 3.84
N PRO A 363 -6.57 13.94 3.24
CA PRO A 363 -7.52 13.84 2.15
C PRO A 363 -8.96 14.08 2.63
N ASP A 364 -9.79 14.67 1.77
CA ASP A 364 -11.22 14.88 2.06
C ASP A 364 -11.94 13.53 2.22
N LEU A 365 -12.71 13.40 3.29
CA LEU A 365 -13.40 12.15 3.67
C LEU A 365 -14.86 12.17 3.19
N ARG A 366 -15.42 10.98 2.89
CA ARG A 366 -16.76 10.84 2.32
C ARG A 366 -17.67 9.88 3.10
N ASN A 367 -18.98 10.08 2.95
CA ASN A 367 -20.07 9.20 3.38
C ASN A 367 -20.12 8.92 4.89
N ASP A 368 -20.26 7.64 5.32
CA ASP A 368 -20.46 7.29 6.73
C ASP A 368 -19.31 7.76 7.63
N LEU A 369 -18.05 7.75 7.14
CA LEU A 369 -16.91 8.25 7.91
C LEU A 369 -16.97 9.76 8.12
N ALA A 370 -17.37 10.52 7.09
CA ALA A 370 -17.59 11.95 7.20
C ALA A 370 -18.69 12.29 8.21
N PHE A 371 -19.81 11.54 8.17
CA PHE A 371 -20.90 11.71 9.12
C PHE A 371 -20.46 11.42 10.56
N LEU A 372 -19.76 10.31 10.80
CA LEU A 372 -19.23 9.97 12.13
C LEU A 372 -18.28 11.03 12.67
N LEU A 373 -17.45 11.63 11.82
CA LEU A 373 -16.54 12.70 12.21
C LEU A 373 -17.25 14.02 12.51
N HIS A 374 -18.30 14.36 11.75
CA HIS A 374 -19.15 15.49 12.11
C HIS A 374 -19.83 15.28 13.47
N MET A 375 -20.30 14.07 13.76
CA MET A 375 -20.88 13.75 15.07
C MET A 375 -19.84 13.82 16.20
N LEU A 376 -18.60 13.41 15.94
CA LEU A 376 -17.50 13.48 16.90
C LEU A 376 -17.03 14.92 17.15
N ASP A 377 -16.99 15.75 16.10
CA ASP A 377 -16.60 17.17 16.17
C ASP A 377 -17.57 18.00 17.03
N GLN A 378 -18.85 17.63 17.05
CA GLN A 378 -19.85 18.21 17.97
C GLN A 378 -19.65 17.80 19.44
N TYR A 379 -18.88 16.75 19.70
CA TYR A 379 -18.55 16.30 21.06
C TYR A 379 -17.21 16.89 21.52
N ASP A 380 -16.12 16.60 20.79
CA ASP A 380 -14.78 17.12 21.06
C ASP A 380 -13.94 17.20 19.76
N PRO A 381 -13.55 18.40 19.30
CA PRO A 381 -12.75 18.56 18.10
C PRO A 381 -11.33 17.98 18.23
N LEU A 382 -10.79 17.81 19.45
CA LEU A 382 -9.44 17.26 19.67
C LEU A 382 -9.34 15.79 19.24
N LEU A 383 -10.43 15.04 19.36
CA LEU A 383 -10.48 13.63 18.94
C LEU A 383 -10.35 13.50 17.41
N ALA A 384 -11.00 14.40 16.67
CA ALA A 384 -10.87 14.47 15.22
C ALA A 384 -9.44 14.87 14.80
N GLN A 385 -8.82 15.81 15.52
CA GLN A 385 -7.43 16.20 15.26
C GLN A 385 -6.45 15.03 15.46
N ARG A 386 -6.59 14.24 16.53
CA ARG A 386 -5.74 13.06 16.75
C ARG A 386 -5.90 11.98 15.69
N LEU A 387 -7.13 11.76 15.21
CA LEU A 387 -7.38 10.83 14.11
C LEU A 387 -6.77 11.32 12.79
N SER A 388 -6.75 12.64 12.56
CA SER A 388 -6.21 13.25 11.33
C SER A 388 -4.73 12.91 11.08
N VAL A 389 -3.94 12.75 12.15
CA VAL A 389 -2.53 12.34 12.08
C VAL A 389 -2.40 10.99 11.38
N PHE A 390 -3.26 10.03 11.72
CA PHE A 390 -3.26 8.69 11.12
C PHE A 390 -3.91 8.61 9.74
N LEU A 391 -4.59 9.67 9.32
CA LEU A 391 -5.16 9.78 7.97
C LEU A 391 -4.19 10.46 6.99
N SER A 392 -3.09 11.03 7.48
CA SER A 392 -2.11 11.77 6.69
C SER A 392 -1.02 10.86 6.09
N PRO A 393 -0.82 10.86 4.76
CA PRO A 393 0.26 10.12 4.11
C PRO A 393 1.65 10.69 4.43
N VAL A 394 1.72 11.99 4.78
CA VAL A 394 2.96 12.66 5.20
C VAL A 394 3.39 12.14 6.58
N SER A 395 2.44 11.97 7.50
CA SER A 395 2.73 11.38 8.82
C SER A 395 3.18 9.93 8.69
N GLU A 396 2.54 9.13 7.84
CA GLU A 396 2.95 7.74 7.57
C GLU A 396 4.39 7.68 7.02
N SER A 397 4.73 8.57 6.08
CA SER A 397 6.08 8.66 5.51
C SER A 397 7.14 9.00 6.58
N ARG A 398 6.85 9.96 7.47
CA ARG A 398 7.76 10.33 8.57
C ARG A 398 7.96 9.19 9.58
N LEU A 399 6.89 8.46 9.92
CA LEU A 399 7.00 7.29 10.80
C LEU A 399 7.90 6.22 10.16
N LEU A 400 7.77 6.00 8.85
CA LEU A 400 8.61 5.04 8.12
C LEU A 400 10.08 5.47 8.10
N GLU A 401 10.38 6.75 7.93
CA GLU A 401 11.74 7.30 7.98
C GLU A 401 12.38 7.10 9.36
N GLU A 402 11.70 7.49 10.45
CA GLU A 402 12.20 7.30 11.83
C GLU A 402 12.36 5.81 12.17
N SER A 403 11.45 4.96 11.69
CA SER A 403 11.52 3.51 11.86
C SER A 403 12.67 2.86 11.06
N LEU A 404 12.99 3.40 9.89
CA LEU A 404 14.12 2.95 9.07
C LEU A 404 15.44 3.37 9.71
N GLU A 405 15.58 4.61 10.15
CA GLU A 405 16.77 5.12 10.86
C GLU A 405 17.12 4.25 12.07
N ARG A 406 16.14 3.93 12.93
CA ARG A 406 16.41 3.06 14.09
C ARG A 406 16.76 1.63 13.70
N ARG A 407 16.14 1.07 12.66
CA ARG A 407 16.38 -0.33 12.24
C ARG A 407 17.65 -0.51 11.42
N TRP A 408 18.12 0.55 10.77
CA TRP A 408 19.24 0.61 9.85
C TRP A 408 20.17 1.76 10.24
N GLY A 409 20.65 1.74 11.49
CA GLY A 409 21.68 2.66 11.94
C GLY A 409 23.05 2.35 11.31
N GLU A 410 23.99 3.28 11.48
CA GLU A 410 25.33 3.23 10.88
C GLU A 410 26.07 1.93 11.24
N GLU A 411 26.04 1.52 12.51
CA GLU A 411 26.74 0.32 12.99
C GLU A 411 26.27 -0.95 12.27
N LYS A 412 24.96 -1.08 12.04
CA LYS A 412 24.38 -2.25 11.39
C LYS A 412 24.66 -2.25 9.89
N LEU A 413 24.64 -1.08 9.26
CA LEU A 413 25.02 -0.94 7.86
C LEU A 413 26.50 -1.28 7.67
N HIS A 414 27.39 -0.78 8.54
CA HIS A 414 28.80 -1.16 8.57
C HIS A 414 29.00 -2.66 8.78
N ALA A 415 28.25 -3.30 9.67
CA ALA A 415 28.34 -4.75 9.87
C ALA A 415 27.93 -5.58 8.64
N MET A 416 27.08 -5.02 7.75
CA MET A 416 26.70 -5.66 6.48
C MET A 416 27.61 -5.27 5.31
N THR A 417 28.52 -4.30 5.49
CA THR A 417 29.51 -4.00 4.46
C THR A 417 30.53 -5.13 4.37
N THR A 418 30.69 -5.65 3.16
CA THR A 418 31.70 -6.65 2.83
C THR A 418 32.85 -5.97 2.11
N VAL A 419 34.08 -6.40 2.33
CA VAL A 419 35.26 -5.87 1.64
C VAL A 419 35.76 -6.92 0.67
N ASP A 420 35.88 -6.56 -0.60
CA ASP A 420 36.42 -7.45 -1.62
C ASP A 420 37.92 -7.67 -1.47
N ALA A 421 38.47 -8.65 -2.19
CA ALA A 421 39.90 -8.91 -2.27
C ALA A 421 40.73 -7.69 -2.73
N ASP A 422 40.11 -6.79 -3.52
CA ASP A 422 40.73 -5.55 -4.01
C ASP A 422 40.62 -4.37 -3.03
N GLY A 423 40.06 -4.60 -1.83
CA GLY A 423 39.87 -3.56 -0.80
C GLY A 423 38.64 -2.67 -1.02
N GLY A 424 37.83 -2.93 -2.05
CA GLY A 424 36.57 -2.23 -2.30
C GLY A 424 35.49 -2.65 -1.32
N SER A 425 34.80 -1.70 -0.70
CA SER A 425 33.68 -1.96 0.20
C SER A 425 32.37 -2.03 -0.58
N ARG A 426 31.61 -3.12 -0.38
CA ARG A 426 30.33 -3.40 -1.02
C ARG A 426 29.21 -3.53 0.00
N LEU A 427 28.06 -2.94 -0.29
CA LEU A 427 26.84 -3.07 0.50
C LEU A 427 25.68 -3.49 -0.39
N GLN A 428 24.91 -4.48 0.07
CA GLN A 428 23.70 -4.95 -0.60
C GLN A 428 22.48 -4.74 0.31
N LEU A 429 21.47 -4.03 -0.19
CA LEU A 429 20.21 -3.78 0.49
C LEU A 429 19.06 -4.38 -0.32
N VAL A 430 18.24 -5.20 0.34
CA VAL A 430 17.19 -5.99 -0.32
C VAL A 430 15.83 -5.72 0.34
N ALA A 431 14.80 -5.51 -0.49
CA ALA A 431 13.40 -5.43 -0.11
C ALA A 431 13.08 -4.36 0.97
N LEU A 432 13.76 -3.21 0.89
CA LEU A 432 13.46 -2.05 1.73
C LEU A 432 12.39 -1.15 1.07
N PRO A 433 11.47 -0.56 1.86
CA PRO A 433 10.48 0.35 1.30
C PRO A 433 11.11 1.65 0.78
N ARG A 434 12.16 2.15 1.45
CA ARG A 434 12.94 3.36 1.11
C ARG A 434 14.40 3.17 1.52
N LEU A 435 15.28 4.04 1.01
CA LEU A 435 16.70 4.07 1.40
C LEU A 435 16.86 4.64 2.82
N PRO A 436 17.59 3.96 3.72
CA PRO A 436 17.93 4.50 5.04
C PRO A 436 18.84 5.74 4.90
N PRO A 437 18.59 6.85 5.62
CA PRO A 437 19.43 8.04 5.49
C PRO A 437 20.84 7.84 6.09
N ALA A 438 21.00 6.93 7.06
CA ALA A 438 22.31 6.50 7.57
C ALA A 438 23.17 5.81 6.49
N LEU A 439 22.61 5.41 5.35
CA LEU A 439 23.39 4.93 4.20
C LEU A 439 24.35 6.01 3.68
N PHE A 440 23.90 7.26 3.67
CA PHE A 440 24.64 8.37 3.08
C PHE A 440 25.82 8.82 3.96
N THR A 441 25.95 8.32 5.19
CA THR A 441 27.11 8.62 6.06
C THR A 441 28.30 7.69 5.81
N LEU A 442 28.10 6.60 5.06
CA LEU A 442 29.13 5.63 4.70
C LEU A 442 30.09 6.19 3.63
N SER A 443 31.06 6.99 4.04
CA SER A 443 31.99 7.69 3.13
C SER A 443 32.90 6.78 2.32
N GLN A 444 33.25 5.60 2.86
CA GLN A 444 34.18 4.66 2.25
C GLN A 444 33.52 3.66 1.29
N LEU A 445 32.19 3.69 1.13
CA LEU A 445 31.45 2.71 0.33
C LEU A 445 31.76 2.85 -1.17
N HIS A 446 32.33 1.81 -1.79
CA HIS A 446 32.66 1.81 -3.22
C HIS A 446 31.52 1.33 -4.10
N VAL A 447 30.82 0.26 -3.68
CA VAL A 447 29.76 -0.41 -4.45
C VAL A 447 28.47 -0.46 -3.66
N LEU A 448 27.38 0.04 -4.24
CA LEU A 448 26.04 -0.02 -3.67
C LEU A 448 25.12 -0.87 -4.53
N LYS A 449 24.60 -1.97 -3.96
CA LYS A 449 23.64 -2.87 -4.62
C LYS A 449 22.26 -2.73 -3.95
N LEU A 450 21.26 -2.36 -4.74
CA LEU A 450 19.88 -2.15 -4.28
C LEU A 450 18.95 -3.11 -5.01
N GLU A 451 18.16 -3.88 -4.26
CA GLU A 451 17.25 -4.88 -4.82
C GLU A 451 15.82 -4.69 -4.31
N LEU A 452 14.85 -4.63 -5.24
CA LEU A 452 13.40 -4.57 -4.95
C LEU A 452 12.99 -3.37 -4.06
N ILE A 453 13.59 -2.20 -4.28
CA ILE A 453 13.27 -0.95 -3.58
C ILE A 453 12.37 -0.07 -4.45
N THR A 454 11.14 0.16 -4.01
CA THR A 454 10.09 0.85 -4.78
C THR A 454 10.13 2.38 -4.71
N ASP A 455 10.85 2.97 -3.75
CA ASP A 455 11.00 4.43 -3.63
C ASP A 455 12.43 4.75 -3.18
N ALA A 456 13.40 4.45 -4.05
CA ALA A 456 14.81 4.71 -3.80
C ALA A 456 15.13 6.17 -4.11
N ARG A 457 15.14 7.04 -3.10
CA ARG A 457 15.45 8.47 -3.26
C ARG A 457 16.89 8.78 -2.90
N PHE A 458 17.65 9.27 -3.87
CA PHE A 458 19.00 9.78 -3.66
C PHE A 458 18.95 11.29 -3.41
N THR A 459 19.23 11.68 -2.17
CA THR A 459 19.23 13.09 -1.74
C THR A 459 20.62 13.71 -1.91
N ALA A 460 20.74 15.03 -1.71
CA ALA A 460 22.03 15.73 -1.76
C ALA A 460 23.09 15.16 -0.78
N GLN A 461 22.69 14.36 0.21
CA GLN A 461 23.60 13.68 1.14
C GLN A 461 24.52 12.65 0.47
N VAL A 462 24.23 12.22 -0.76
CA VAL A 462 25.14 11.37 -1.56
C VAL A 462 26.53 12.01 -1.73
N ALA A 463 26.65 13.34 -1.61
CA ALA A 463 27.94 14.03 -1.59
C ALA A 463 28.92 13.49 -0.53
N ASN A 464 28.39 12.99 0.60
CA ASN A 464 29.17 12.42 1.70
C ASN A 464 29.79 11.06 1.35
N MET A 465 29.20 10.32 0.39
CA MET A 465 29.71 9.03 -0.10
C MET A 465 30.84 9.27 -1.11
N ALA A 466 32.01 9.68 -0.61
CA ALA A 466 33.14 10.11 -1.44
C ALA A 466 33.72 9.01 -2.34
N ALA A 467 33.66 7.76 -1.89
CA ALA A 467 34.26 6.62 -2.58
C ALA A 467 33.32 5.89 -3.56
N LEU A 468 32.04 6.29 -3.67
CA LEU A 468 31.06 5.55 -4.47
C LEU A 468 31.39 5.66 -5.97
N ARG A 469 31.70 4.51 -6.60
CA ARG A 469 32.01 4.39 -8.04
C ARG A 469 31.04 3.48 -8.78
N GLU A 470 30.45 2.49 -8.10
CA GLU A 470 29.59 1.49 -8.72
C GLU A 470 28.19 1.47 -8.07
N LEU A 471 27.16 1.46 -8.91
CA LEU A 471 25.76 1.39 -8.46
C LEU A 471 25.02 0.27 -9.20
N HIS A 472 24.33 -0.59 -8.45
CA HIS A 472 23.50 -1.65 -9.01
C HIS A 472 22.06 -1.47 -8.55
N LEU A 473 21.15 -1.31 -9.50
CA LEU A 473 19.72 -1.15 -9.27
C LEU A 473 18.99 -2.35 -9.86
N TYR A 474 18.59 -3.30 -9.01
CA TYR A 474 17.86 -4.48 -9.41
C TYR A 474 16.36 -4.31 -9.14
N HIS A 475 15.57 -4.10 -10.19
CA HIS A 475 14.11 -3.86 -10.11
C HIS A 475 13.75 -2.73 -9.13
N CYS A 476 14.51 -1.63 -9.18
CA CYS A 476 14.34 -0.47 -8.31
C CYS A 476 13.86 0.76 -9.09
N THR A 477 12.94 1.52 -8.52
CA THR A 477 12.53 2.84 -9.02
C THR A 477 13.30 3.93 -8.28
N ALA A 478 14.35 4.43 -8.92
CA ALA A 478 15.28 5.39 -8.35
C ALA A 478 14.99 6.83 -8.79
N ALA A 479 14.63 7.68 -7.83
CA ALA A 479 14.52 9.12 -8.01
C ALA A 479 15.77 9.80 -7.44
N VAL A 480 16.31 10.77 -8.16
CA VAL A 480 17.56 11.46 -7.79
C VAL A 480 17.30 12.96 -7.75
N ASP A 481 17.59 13.58 -6.62
CA ASP A 481 17.49 15.03 -6.47
C ASP A 481 18.54 15.76 -7.32
N PRO A 482 18.30 17.00 -7.78
CA PRO A 482 19.25 17.72 -8.62
C PRO A 482 20.65 17.88 -7.99
N GLY A 483 20.73 18.01 -6.65
CA GLY A 483 21.99 18.07 -5.93
C GLY A 483 22.76 16.75 -5.94
N ALA A 484 22.05 15.62 -5.80
CA ALA A 484 22.62 14.28 -5.85
C ALA A 484 23.07 13.92 -7.26
N LEU A 485 22.31 14.35 -8.26
CA LEU A 485 22.60 14.08 -9.67
C LEU A 485 23.97 14.62 -10.07
N ARG A 486 24.32 15.85 -9.64
CA ARG A 486 25.64 16.44 -9.95
C ARG A 486 26.79 15.59 -9.41
N VAL A 487 26.64 15.06 -8.20
CA VAL A 487 27.66 14.17 -7.58
C VAL A 487 27.77 12.87 -8.36
N LEU A 488 26.65 12.24 -8.70
CA LEU A 488 26.64 10.98 -9.45
C LEU A 488 27.18 11.15 -10.87
N GLN A 489 26.90 12.28 -11.52
CA GLN A 489 27.38 12.60 -12.88
C GLN A 489 28.90 12.71 -12.99
N GLU A 490 29.59 13.08 -11.90
CA GLU A 490 31.03 13.28 -11.86
C GLU A 490 31.80 12.05 -11.35
N ARG A 491 31.16 11.22 -10.51
CA ARG A 491 31.83 10.14 -9.77
C ARG A 491 31.47 8.73 -10.20
N LEU A 492 30.27 8.52 -10.74
CA LEU A 492 29.80 7.17 -11.03
C LEU A 492 30.46 6.65 -12.30
N GLU A 493 31.12 5.50 -12.21
CA GLU A 493 31.89 4.87 -13.28
C GLU A 493 31.18 3.63 -13.83
N VAL A 494 30.54 2.84 -12.96
CA VAL A 494 29.85 1.60 -13.33
C VAL A 494 28.40 1.66 -12.88
N LEU A 495 27.48 1.31 -13.79
CA LEU A 495 26.05 1.22 -13.49
C LEU A 495 25.46 -0.09 -14.01
N HIS A 496 24.85 -0.85 -13.09
CA HIS A 496 24.04 -2.03 -13.43
C HIS A 496 22.57 -1.73 -13.19
N LEU A 497 21.75 -1.97 -14.21
CA LEU A 497 20.30 -1.81 -14.15
C LEU A 497 19.63 -3.12 -14.51
N THR A 498 18.74 -3.61 -13.66
CA THR A 498 17.79 -4.65 -14.02
C THR A 498 16.36 -4.15 -13.92
N PHE A 499 15.59 -4.39 -14.96
CA PHE A 499 14.25 -3.83 -15.10
C PHE A 499 13.33 -4.83 -15.79
N THR A 500 12.03 -4.76 -15.49
CA THR A 500 11.04 -5.60 -16.17
C THR A 500 10.63 -4.99 -17.50
N GLN A 501 10.50 -3.67 -17.53
CA GLN A 501 10.10 -2.88 -18.70
C GLN A 501 11.03 -1.69 -18.86
N ALA A 502 11.30 -1.29 -20.11
CA ALA A 502 12.21 -0.17 -20.37
C ALA A 502 11.69 1.19 -19.86
N SER A 503 10.39 1.33 -19.54
CA SER A 503 9.82 2.53 -18.91
C SER A 503 10.28 2.73 -17.45
N GLU A 504 10.80 1.69 -16.81
CA GLU A 504 11.33 1.76 -15.44
C GLU A 504 12.74 2.36 -15.40
N ILE A 505 13.42 2.49 -16.56
CA ILE A 505 14.76 3.05 -16.65
C ILE A 505 14.69 4.56 -16.37
N PRO A 506 15.38 5.06 -15.33
CA PRO A 506 15.34 6.48 -15.02
C PRO A 506 16.05 7.34 -16.07
N SER A 507 15.46 8.48 -16.44
CA SER A 507 16.03 9.38 -17.46
C SER A 507 17.38 9.99 -17.08
N TRP A 508 17.66 10.11 -15.77
CA TRP A 508 18.92 10.67 -15.28
C TRP A 508 20.14 9.80 -15.59
N VAL A 509 19.95 8.49 -15.82
CA VAL A 509 21.02 7.54 -16.19
C VAL A 509 21.75 8.00 -17.44
N LEU A 510 21.02 8.57 -18.40
CA LEU A 510 21.55 9.02 -19.67
C LEU A 510 22.42 10.27 -19.55
N SER A 511 22.32 10.98 -18.42
CA SER A 511 23.05 12.22 -18.16
C SER A 511 24.38 12.04 -17.43
N LEU A 512 24.81 10.79 -17.20
CA LEU A 512 26.02 10.47 -16.44
C LEU A 512 27.28 10.61 -17.31
N HIS A 513 28.04 11.69 -17.11
CA HIS A 513 29.19 12.01 -17.96
C HIS A 513 30.42 11.12 -17.71
N SER A 514 30.65 10.69 -16.46
CA SER A 514 31.80 9.87 -16.05
C SER A 514 31.60 8.36 -16.21
N LEU A 515 30.46 7.93 -16.77
CA LEU A 515 30.13 6.51 -16.85
C LEU A 515 31.02 5.78 -17.86
N HIS A 516 31.76 4.77 -17.39
CA HIS A 516 32.65 3.93 -18.18
C HIS A 516 31.98 2.62 -18.58
N GLU A 517 31.18 2.03 -17.69
CA GLU A 517 30.53 0.73 -17.89
C GLU A 517 29.03 0.82 -17.61
N LEU A 518 28.23 0.33 -18.54
CA LEU A 518 26.78 0.29 -18.43
C LEU A 518 26.26 -1.12 -18.72
N HIS A 519 25.59 -1.71 -17.72
CA HIS A 519 24.96 -3.02 -17.84
C HIS A 519 23.44 -2.85 -17.78
N LEU A 520 22.76 -3.24 -18.85
CA LEU A 520 21.31 -3.21 -18.98
C LEU A 520 20.78 -4.63 -19.05
N CYS A 521 19.98 -5.05 -18.08
CA CYS A 521 19.34 -6.37 -18.06
C CYS A 521 17.82 -6.22 -17.98
N GLY A 522 17.10 -6.59 -19.03
CA GLY A 522 15.65 -6.51 -19.02
C GLY A 522 15.01 -6.50 -20.39
N ARG A 523 13.68 -6.33 -20.41
CA ARG A 523 12.92 -6.28 -21.66
C ARG A 523 12.98 -4.88 -22.27
N LEU A 524 13.94 -4.70 -23.17
CA LEU A 524 14.01 -3.55 -24.07
C LEU A 524 12.98 -3.76 -25.19
N SER A 525 11.78 -3.21 -25.03
CA SER A 525 10.72 -3.36 -26.04
C SER A 525 11.13 -2.70 -27.36
N SER A 526 11.17 -3.49 -28.44
CA SER A 526 11.19 -3.00 -29.83
C SER A 526 9.78 -3.01 -30.43
N ASP A 527 8.74 -2.93 -29.60
CA ASP A 527 7.34 -3.20 -29.98
C ASP A 527 6.61 -1.95 -30.52
N GLY A 528 7.36 -1.01 -31.11
CA GLY A 528 6.86 0.29 -31.54
C GLY A 528 7.27 0.63 -32.97
N GLY A 529 6.90 -0.22 -33.93
CA GLY A 529 6.99 0.09 -35.36
C GLY A 529 8.40 0.35 -35.90
N VAL A 530 8.48 0.46 -37.23
CA VAL A 530 9.70 0.83 -37.95
C VAL A 530 10.11 2.25 -37.52
N GLY A 531 11.11 2.38 -36.64
CA GLY A 531 11.80 3.66 -36.41
C GLY A 531 11.96 4.17 -34.97
N ARG A 532 11.36 3.56 -33.94
CA ARG A 532 11.63 3.96 -32.54
C ARG A 532 12.67 3.02 -31.93
N GLY A 533 13.88 3.51 -31.69
CA GLY A 533 14.98 2.66 -31.19
C GLY A 533 14.83 2.32 -29.71
N TRP A 534 15.92 2.23 -28.95
CA TRP A 534 15.81 1.91 -27.52
C TRP A 534 14.87 2.89 -26.82
N ALA A 535 13.95 2.39 -26.00
CA ALA A 535 13.13 3.24 -25.14
C ALA A 535 13.97 4.08 -24.15
N LEU A 536 15.29 3.86 -24.10
CA LEU A 536 16.30 4.68 -23.41
C LEU A 536 16.50 6.08 -24.02
N GLY A 537 16.04 6.40 -25.23
CA GLY A 537 16.36 7.71 -25.83
C GLY A 537 17.82 7.84 -26.28
N SER A 538 18.39 9.05 -26.29
CA SER A 538 19.73 9.31 -26.86
C SER A 538 20.86 9.03 -25.86
N LEU A 539 21.88 8.28 -26.30
CA LEU A 539 23.08 7.96 -25.50
C LEU A 539 24.21 8.98 -25.68
N ARG A 540 23.97 10.06 -26.44
CA ARG A 540 24.99 11.05 -26.81
C ARG A 540 25.79 11.60 -25.64
N GLN A 541 25.20 11.74 -24.47
CA GLN A 541 25.84 12.36 -23.29
C GLN A 541 26.86 11.43 -22.60
N LEU A 542 26.84 10.12 -22.90
CA LEU A 542 27.73 9.11 -22.29
C LEU A 542 29.07 9.02 -23.04
N HIS A 543 29.82 10.13 -23.11
CA HIS A 543 31.04 10.22 -23.93
C HIS A 543 32.21 9.34 -23.46
N HIS A 544 32.26 8.98 -22.18
CA HIS A 544 33.32 8.15 -21.59
C HIS A 544 32.99 6.66 -21.56
N LEU A 545 31.84 6.25 -22.11
CA LEU A 545 31.38 4.87 -22.09
C LEU A 545 32.32 4.00 -22.92
N ARG A 546 33.02 3.07 -22.25
CA ARG A 546 33.95 2.11 -22.86
C ARG A 546 33.32 0.73 -23.01
N MET A 547 32.46 0.35 -22.07
CA MET A 547 31.83 -0.97 -22.02
C MET A 547 30.32 -0.84 -21.95
N LEU A 548 29.63 -1.59 -22.80
CA LEU A 548 28.18 -1.68 -22.80
C LEU A 548 27.76 -3.13 -22.87
N ALA A 549 27.09 -3.59 -21.82
CA ALA A 549 26.55 -4.94 -21.74
C ALA A 549 25.02 -4.88 -21.75
N VAL A 550 24.41 -5.65 -22.65
CA VAL A 550 22.97 -5.71 -22.82
C VAL A 550 22.50 -7.16 -22.74
N ARG A 551 21.72 -7.46 -21.70
CA ARG A 551 21.05 -8.73 -21.50
C ARG A 551 19.55 -8.56 -21.70
N GLY A 552 18.97 -9.23 -22.69
CA GLY A 552 17.56 -9.09 -22.97
C GLY A 552 17.11 -9.81 -24.22
N ARG A 553 15.98 -9.38 -24.79
CA ARG A 553 15.34 -10.03 -25.94
C ARG A 553 15.27 -9.08 -27.15
N LEU A 554 16.43 -8.77 -27.72
CA LEU A 554 16.59 -7.85 -28.84
C LEU A 554 16.38 -8.55 -30.18
N GLN A 555 15.51 -7.99 -31.02
CA GLN A 555 15.40 -8.43 -32.43
C GLN A 555 16.34 -7.67 -33.37
N ARG A 556 16.79 -6.47 -32.96
CA ARG A 556 17.67 -5.60 -33.74
C ARG A 556 18.63 -4.85 -32.84
N ILE A 557 19.81 -4.56 -33.36
CA ILE A 557 20.71 -3.60 -32.72
C ILE A 557 20.15 -2.20 -33.00
N PRO A 558 19.88 -1.40 -31.95
CA PRO A 558 19.36 -0.03 -32.08
C PRO A 558 20.28 0.91 -32.89
N GLY A 559 19.70 2.00 -33.40
CA GLY A 559 20.48 3.08 -34.01
C GLY A 559 21.22 3.93 -32.98
N GLU A 560 20.72 3.98 -31.75
CA GLU A 560 21.25 4.78 -30.63
C GLU A 560 22.68 4.36 -30.23
N LEU A 561 23.01 3.07 -30.36
CA LEU A 561 24.40 2.57 -30.20
C LEU A 561 25.39 3.26 -31.15
N CYS A 562 24.91 3.71 -32.32
CA CYS A 562 25.75 4.43 -33.26
C CYS A 562 26.14 5.83 -32.77
N GLU A 563 25.47 6.39 -31.76
CA GLU A 563 25.78 7.70 -31.19
C GLU A 563 27.02 7.64 -30.29
N VAL A 564 27.27 6.49 -29.64
CA VAL A 564 28.42 6.23 -28.76
C VAL A 564 29.47 5.34 -29.43
N ALA A 565 29.36 5.12 -30.74
CA ALA A 565 30.21 4.22 -31.50
C ALA A 565 31.71 4.53 -31.44
N GLY A 566 32.09 5.79 -31.18
CA GLY A 566 33.49 6.22 -31.10
C GLY A 566 34.12 6.10 -29.71
N SER A 567 33.34 5.83 -28.65
CA SER A 567 33.85 5.66 -27.29
C SER A 567 33.87 4.20 -26.83
N VAL A 568 32.90 3.40 -27.29
CA VAL A 568 32.70 2.01 -26.85
C VAL A 568 33.76 1.09 -27.46
N ALA A 569 34.58 0.50 -26.59
CA ALA A 569 35.61 -0.48 -26.93
C ALA A 569 35.12 -1.94 -26.76
N ARG A 570 34.21 -2.18 -25.81
CA ARG A 570 33.64 -3.51 -25.51
C ARG A 570 32.12 -3.50 -25.58
N LEU A 571 31.54 -4.36 -26.40
CA LEU A 571 30.11 -4.55 -26.52
C LEU A 571 29.74 -6.01 -26.22
N GLU A 572 28.86 -6.20 -25.26
CA GLU A 572 28.33 -7.52 -24.88
C GLU A 572 26.83 -7.55 -25.11
N ILE A 573 26.35 -8.53 -25.85
CA ILE A 573 24.93 -8.76 -26.07
C ILE A 573 24.62 -10.22 -25.74
N TYR A 574 23.85 -10.42 -24.68
CA TYR A 574 23.30 -11.70 -24.28
C TYR A 574 21.79 -11.72 -24.57
N ASN A 575 21.39 -12.46 -25.60
CA ASN A 575 20.07 -12.26 -26.21
C ASN A 575 18.98 -13.27 -25.82
N GLU A 576 19.23 -14.05 -24.75
CA GLU A 576 18.29 -15.02 -24.16
C GLU A 576 17.59 -15.94 -25.17
N GLY A 577 18.29 -16.32 -26.25
CA GLY A 577 17.76 -17.19 -27.28
C GLY A 577 16.79 -16.51 -28.25
N THR A 578 16.78 -15.18 -28.37
CA THR A 578 16.01 -14.49 -29.41
C THR A 578 16.86 -14.23 -30.66
N ARG A 579 16.24 -14.36 -31.84
CA ARG A 579 16.93 -14.16 -33.13
C ARG A 579 17.24 -12.70 -33.38
N LEU A 580 18.53 -12.37 -33.48
CA LEU A 580 18.98 -11.05 -33.85
C LEU A 580 18.99 -10.89 -35.38
N LEU A 581 18.04 -10.14 -35.93
CA LEU A 581 17.78 -10.04 -37.38
C LEU A 581 18.61 -8.94 -38.07
N VAL A 582 18.86 -7.82 -37.39
CA VAL A 582 19.49 -6.62 -37.99
C VAL A 582 20.72 -6.21 -37.18
N LEU A 583 21.90 -6.42 -37.78
CA LEU A 583 23.20 -6.04 -37.23
C LEU A 583 23.89 -4.88 -37.99
N THR A 584 23.16 -4.18 -38.86
CA THR A 584 23.74 -3.10 -39.69
C THR A 584 24.33 -1.95 -38.85
N GLY A 585 23.84 -1.74 -37.63
CA GLY A 585 24.36 -0.75 -36.69
C GLY A 585 25.82 -0.97 -36.31
N LEU A 586 26.28 -2.22 -36.23
CA LEU A 586 27.68 -2.54 -35.90
C LEU A 586 28.67 -1.98 -36.91
N LYS A 587 28.27 -1.77 -38.17
CA LYS A 587 29.16 -1.23 -39.21
C LYS A 587 29.76 0.13 -38.85
N ARG A 588 29.11 0.88 -37.95
CA ARG A 588 29.54 2.22 -37.54
C ARG A 588 30.48 2.21 -36.33
N MET A 589 30.60 1.09 -35.61
CA MET A 589 31.37 0.94 -34.37
C MET A 589 32.81 0.49 -34.66
N VAL A 590 33.54 1.25 -35.48
CA VAL A 590 34.86 0.84 -36.03
C VAL A 590 35.92 0.66 -34.93
N ASP A 591 35.74 1.34 -33.79
CA ASP A 591 36.69 1.33 -32.66
C ASP A 591 36.50 0.16 -31.68
N LEU A 592 35.51 -0.71 -31.90
CA LEU A 592 35.31 -1.92 -31.11
C LEU A 592 36.55 -2.82 -31.12
N THR A 593 37.02 -3.14 -29.92
CA THR A 593 38.10 -4.12 -29.69
C THR A 593 37.56 -5.47 -29.24
N GLU A 594 36.45 -5.48 -28.50
CA GLU A 594 35.85 -6.70 -27.94
C GLU A 594 34.37 -6.75 -28.25
N LEU A 595 33.91 -7.85 -28.87
CA LEU A 595 32.52 -8.07 -29.20
C LEU A 595 32.08 -9.47 -28.78
N LEU A 596 31.08 -9.52 -27.91
CA LEU A 596 30.47 -10.75 -27.42
C LEU A 596 29.00 -10.77 -27.86
N LEU A 597 28.60 -11.72 -28.71
CA LEU A 597 27.22 -11.94 -29.13
C LEU A 597 26.79 -13.36 -28.76
N GLN A 598 26.22 -13.52 -27.57
CA GLN A 598 25.86 -14.81 -26.99
C GLN A 598 24.35 -15.05 -27.07
N ASP A 599 23.93 -16.30 -27.29
CA ASP A 599 22.52 -16.69 -27.33
C ASP A 599 21.67 -15.86 -28.31
N CYS A 600 22.26 -15.45 -29.44
CA CYS A 600 21.64 -14.58 -30.45
C CYS A 600 20.94 -15.34 -31.60
N GLN A 601 20.92 -16.68 -31.55
CA GLN A 601 20.44 -17.57 -32.61
C GLN A 601 21.03 -17.26 -34.00
N LEU A 602 22.29 -16.81 -34.07
CA LEU A 602 22.95 -16.50 -35.33
C LEU A 602 23.17 -17.79 -36.12
N GLU A 603 22.69 -17.86 -37.36
CA GLU A 603 22.88 -19.03 -38.26
C GLU A 603 24.17 -18.90 -39.10
N ARG A 604 24.62 -17.67 -39.32
CA ARG A 604 25.73 -17.27 -40.20
C ARG A 604 26.44 -16.04 -39.64
N LEU A 605 27.67 -15.79 -40.09
CA LEU A 605 28.49 -14.69 -39.59
C LEU A 605 28.04 -13.36 -40.21
N PRO A 606 27.58 -12.39 -39.40
CA PRO A 606 27.02 -11.17 -39.96
C PRO A 606 28.07 -10.33 -40.70
N SER A 607 27.77 -9.93 -41.94
CA SER A 607 28.65 -9.11 -42.78
C SER A 607 29.02 -7.75 -42.15
N ALA A 608 28.27 -7.30 -41.13
CA ALA A 608 28.58 -6.10 -40.37
C ALA A 608 29.88 -6.23 -39.55
N LEU A 609 30.23 -7.44 -39.10
CA LEU A 609 31.48 -7.70 -38.36
C LEU A 609 32.72 -7.41 -39.20
N LEU A 610 32.61 -7.55 -40.53
CA LEU A 610 33.70 -7.30 -41.46
C LEU A 610 34.11 -5.83 -41.54
N ALA A 611 33.29 -4.92 -41.02
CA ALA A 611 33.62 -3.50 -40.93
C ALA A 611 34.53 -3.16 -39.73
N LEU A 612 34.61 -4.05 -38.73
CA LEU A 612 35.29 -3.82 -37.46
C LEU A 612 36.79 -4.14 -37.58
N SER A 613 37.60 -3.15 -37.95
CA SER A 613 39.03 -3.38 -38.23
C SER A 613 39.92 -3.54 -36.99
N ASN A 614 39.48 -3.01 -35.86
CA ASN A 614 40.25 -2.98 -34.61
C ASN A 614 39.92 -4.15 -33.67
N LEU A 615 39.06 -5.07 -34.11
CA LEU A 615 38.56 -6.16 -33.29
C LEU A 615 39.69 -7.12 -32.90
N ARG A 616 39.83 -7.36 -31.59
CA ARG A 616 40.82 -8.25 -30.97
C ARG A 616 40.17 -9.51 -30.43
N THR A 617 38.97 -9.38 -29.89
CA THR A 617 38.22 -10.48 -29.27
C THR A 617 36.85 -10.55 -29.91
N LEU A 618 36.52 -11.71 -30.48
CA LEU A 618 35.19 -12.01 -31.01
C LEU A 618 34.68 -13.29 -30.37
N ASP A 619 33.61 -13.16 -29.59
CA ASP A 619 32.91 -14.28 -28.97
C ASP A 619 31.50 -14.41 -29.56
N LEU A 620 31.23 -15.56 -30.16
CA LEU A 620 29.97 -15.94 -30.76
C LEU A 620 29.47 -17.28 -30.18
N GLN A 621 29.81 -17.59 -28.93
CA GLN A 621 29.38 -18.82 -28.28
C GLN A 621 27.86 -18.95 -28.16
N HIS A 622 27.37 -20.19 -28.06
CA HIS A 622 25.94 -20.50 -27.89
C HIS A 622 25.05 -19.88 -28.98
N ASN A 623 25.45 -20.03 -30.24
CA ASN A 623 24.66 -19.65 -31.40
C ASN A 623 24.30 -20.89 -32.25
N ASN A 624 23.63 -20.67 -33.39
CA ASN A 624 23.21 -21.74 -34.30
C ASN A 624 24.05 -21.74 -35.59
N MET A 625 25.31 -21.35 -35.51
CA MET A 625 26.16 -21.14 -36.70
C MET A 625 26.46 -22.48 -37.37
N ARG A 626 26.11 -22.62 -38.65
CA ARG A 626 26.34 -23.87 -39.42
C ARG A 626 27.58 -23.81 -40.31
N THR A 627 27.88 -22.63 -40.84
CA THR A 627 28.93 -22.40 -41.85
C THR A 627 29.57 -21.04 -41.63
N LEU A 628 30.85 -20.92 -41.99
CA LEU A 628 31.60 -19.65 -42.01
C LEU A 628 31.86 -19.16 -43.45
N GLU A 629 30.92 -19.38 -44.37
CA GLU A 629 31.13 -19.15 -45.80
C GLU A 629 31.41 -17.68 -46.15
N GLU A 630 30.91 -16.73 -45.36
CA GLU A 630 31.17 -15.30 -45.55
C GLU A 630 32.66 -14.93 -45.41
N LEU A 631 33.47 -15.80 -44.79
CA LEU A 631 34.92 -15.64 -44.68
C LEU A 631 35.69 -16.14 -45.91
N LEU A 632 35.06 -16.75 -46.92
CA LEU A 632 35.78 -17.28 -48.10
C LEU A 632 36.49 -16.17 -48.92
N THR A 633 35.96 -14.96 -48.90
CA THR A 633 36.56 -13.81 -49.59
C THR A 633 37.71 -13.20 -48.77
N LEU A 634 38.95 -13.37 -49.24
CA LEU A 634 40.17 -12.81 -48.62
C LEU A 634 40.11 -11.29 -48.35
N ALA A 635 39.33 -10.54 -49.14
CA ALA A 635 39.10 -9.11 -48.94
C ALA A 635 38.46 -8.78 -47.59
N HIS A 636 37.63 -9.68 -47.06
CA HIS A 636 36.91 -9.50 -45.80
C HIS A 636 37.77 -9.85 -44.58
N LEU A 637 38.65 -10.86 -44.71
CA LEU A 637 39.56 -11.29 -43.63
C LEU A 637 40.72 -10.32 -43.36
N ARG A 638 41.19 -9.57 -44.37
CA ARG A 638 42.17 -8.50 -44.16
C ARG A 638 41.72 -7.48 -43.10
N ARG A 639 40.41 -7.27 -42.99
CA ARG A 639 39.82 -6.32 -42.04
C ARG A 639 39.84 -6.86 -40.61
N LEU A 640 39.73 -8.17 -40.40
CA LEU A 640 39.82 -8.82 -39.09
C LEU A 640 41.26 -9.22 -38.70
N SER A 641 42.28 -8.64 -39.33
CA SER A 641 43.68 -9.06 -39.15
C SER A 641 44.27 -8.80 -37.75
N CYS A 642 43.58 -8.02 -36.91
CA CYS A 642 43.96 -7.73 -35.53
C CYS A 642 43.41 -8.74 -34.51
N LEU A 643 42.61 -9.71 -34.95
CA LEU A 643 41.96 -10.67 -34.07
C LEU A 643 42.98 -11.56 -33.35
N LYS A 644 42.88 -11.63 -32.02
CA LYS A 644 43.70 -12.45 -31.12
C LYS A 644 42.91 -13.61 -30.53
N LEU A 645 41.62 -13.44 -30.27
CA LEU A 645 40.74 -14.46 -29.70
C LEU A 645 39.49 -14.58 -30.57
N LEU A 646 39.21 -15.82 -31.00
CA LEU A 646 37.97 -16.20 -31.66
C LEU A 646 37.32 -17.35 -30.90
N ASP A 647 36.14 -17.08 -30.33
CA ASP A 647 35.31 -18.10 -29.68
C ASP A 647 34.06 -18.38 -30.51
N LEU A 648 33.93 -19.62 -30.93
CA LEU A 648 32.83 -20.18 -31.71
C LEU A 648 32.28 -21.45 -31.04
N SER A 649 32.48 -21.58 -29.73
CA SER A 649 32.06 -22.75 -28.97
C SER A 649 30.54 -22.91 -28.94
N ASN A 650 30.05 -24.14 -28.78
CA ASN A 650 28.62 -24.49 -28.71
C ASN A 650 27.82 -23.95 -29.91
N ASN A 651 28.27 -24.26 -31.12
CA ASN A 651 27.61 -23.96 -32.39
C ASN A 651 27.37 -25.25 -33.20
N GLN A 652 26.99 -25.16 -34.48
CA GLN A 652 26.69 -26.30 -35.35
C GLN A 652 27.66 -26.40 -36.54
N LEU A 653 28.91 -25.96 -36.38
CA LEU A 653 29.89 -25.91 -37.45
C LEU A 653 30.32 -27.31 -37.89
N ARG A 654 30.22 -27.60 -39.19
CA ARG A 654 30.61 -28.91 -39.77
C ARG A 654 32.02 -28.92 -40.36
N SER A 655 32.51 -27.78 -40.81
CA SER A 655 33.82 -27.60 -41.42
C SER A 655 34.30 -26.16 -41.24
N LEU A 656 35.62 -25.96 -41.22
CA LEU A 656 36.23 -24.62 -41.16
C LEU A 656 36.77 -24.24 -42.55
N PRO A 657 36.49 -23.03 -43.05
CA PRO A 657 37.03 -22.60 -44.33
C PRO A 657 38.55 -22.37 -44.22
N PRO A 658 39.36 -22.78 -45.23
CA PRO A 658 40.81 -22.57 -45.24
C PRO A 658 41.21 -21.09 -45.04
N ALA A 659 40.34 -20.18 -45.48
CA ALA A 659 40.54 -18.74 -45.35
C ALA A 659 40.62 -18.27 -43.88
N LEU A 660 39.97 -18.95 -42.92
CA LEU A 660 40.01 -18.62 -41.49
C LEU A 660 41.45 -18.58 -40.95
N PHE A 661 42.29 -19.48 -41.43
CA PHE A 661 43.68 -19.64 -40.98
C PHE A 661 44.62 -18.54 -41.50
N SER A 662 44.13 -17.64 -42.36
CA SER A 662 44.85 -16.42 -42.75
C SER A 662 45.01 -15.40 -41.61
N LEU A 663 44.28 -15.56 -40.49
CA LEU A 663 44.34 -14.71 -39.29
C LEU A 663 45.60 -14.98 -38.44
N ARG A 664 46.78 -14.61 -38.95
CA ARG A 664 48.08 -14.94 -38.34
C ARG A 664 48.33 -14.40 -36.93
N ARG A 665 47.53 -13.44 -36.45
CA ARG A 665 47.63 -12.85 -35.10
C ARG A 665 46.80 -13.58 -34.05
N LEU A 666 46.06 -14.61 -34.44
CA LEU A 666 45.22 -15.38 -33.55
C LEU A 666 46.09 -16.14 -32.53
N ARG A 667 45.77 -15.96 -31.25
CA ARG A 667 46.40 -16.63 -30.11
C ARG A 667 45.49 -17.70 -29.52
N ARG A 668 44.18 -17.45 -29.50
CA ARG A 668 43.19 -18.35 -28.89
C ARG A 668 42.09 -18.65 -29.90
N LEU A 669 41.87 -19.93 -30.17
CA LEU A 669 40.80 -20.42 -31.03
C LEU A 669 39.98 -21.46 -30.27
N LEU A 670 38.75 -21.10 -29.91
CA LEU A 670 37.84 -21.95 -29.15
C LEU A 670 36.70 -22.41 -30.05
N LEU A 671 36.58 -23.72 -30.23
CA LEU A 671 35.67 -24.39 -31.15
C LEU A 671 34.98 -25.58 -30.47
N ALA A 672 34.91 -25.58 -29.15
CA ALA A 672 34.33 -26.66 -28.36
C ALA A 672 32.83 -26.88 -28.71
N GLY A 673 32.33 -28.11 -28.62
CA GLY A 673 30.91 -28.41 -28.79
C GLY A 673 30.35 -28.08 -30.19
N ASN A 674 31.12 -28.36 -31.24
CA ASN A 674 30.71 -28.22 -32.65
C ASN A 674 30.56 -29.61 -33.32
N LEU A 675 30.45 -29.67 -34.65
CA LEU A 675 30.27 -30.89 -35.43
C LEU A 675 31.41 -31.12 -36.44
N LEU A 676 32.63 -30.66 -36.11
CA LEU A 676 33.79 -30.73 -36.99
C LEU A 676 34.26 -32.17 -37.15
N LYS A 677 34.48 -32.61 -38.41
CA LYS A 677 35.02 -33.94 -38.74
C LYS A 677 36.54 -33.96 -38.92
N GLU A 678 37.10 -32.87 -39.40
CA GLU A 678 38.52 -32.72 -39.66
C GLU A 678 38.95 -31.28 -39.37
N LEU A 679 40.22 -31.13 -39.00
CA LEU A 679 40.89 -29.84 -38.92
C LEU A 679 41.77 -29.69 -40.17
N PRO A 680 41.57 -28.63 -40.98
CA PRO A 680 42.31 -28.48 -42.24
C PRO A 680 43.80 -28.17 -42.01
N ALA A 681 44.66 -28.63 -42.93
CA ALA A 681 46.12 -28.54 -42.84
C ALA A 681 46.64 -27.08 -42.86
N GLU A 682 45.82 -26.14 -43.30
CA GLU A 682 46.09 -24.71 -43.24
C GLU A 682 46.27 -24.17 -41.82
N VAL A 683 45.92 -24.92 -40.77
CA VAL A 683 46.22 -24.56 -39.37
C VAL A 683 47.70 -24.19 -39.14
N LYS A 684 48.61 -24.72 -39.97
CA LYS A 684 50.04 -24.39 -39.97
C LYS A 684 50.37 -22.90 -40.08
N THR A 685 49.46 -22.08 -40.60
CA THR A 685 49.69 -20.64 -40.75
C THR A 685 49.48 -19.86 -39.44
N LEU A 686 48.89 -20.47 -38.41
CA LEU A 686 48.63 -19.88 -37.09
C LEU A 686 49.80 -20.11 -36.13
N GLN A 687 50.96 -19.54 -36.45
CA GLN A 687 52.21 -19.73 -35.67
C GLN A 687 52.17 -19.14 -34.25
N LEU A 688 51.30 -18.16 -34.01
CA LEU A 688 51.14 -17.48 -32.71
C LEU A 688 50.04 -18.10 -31.83
N LEU A 689 49.46 -19.23 -32.24
CA LEU A 689 48.38 -19.89 -31.52
C LEU A 689 48.91 -20.49 -30.22
N THR A 690 48.38 -20.05 -29.08
CA THR A 690 48.74 -20.52 -27.74
C THR A 690 47.71 -21.49 -27.17
N GLU A 691 46.44 -21.34 -27.54
CA GLU A 691 45.33 -22.16 -27.05
C GLU A 691 44.40 -22.56 -28.18
N LEU A 692 44.13 -23.86 -28.27
CA LEU A 692 43.20 -24.45 -29.22
C LEU A 692 42.27 -25.41 -28.48
N ASP A 693 40.97 -25.08 -28.44
CA ASP A 693 39.95 -25.97 -27.91
C ASP A 693 39.08 -26.52 -29.04
N LEU A 694 39.13 -27.82 -29.24
CA LEU A 694 38.36 -28.60 -30.21
C LEU A 694 37.54 -29.69 -29.50
N SER A 695 37.33 -29.58 -28.19
CA SER A 695 36.61 -30.59 -27.42
C SER A 695 35.16 -30.75 -27.87
N GLY A 696 34.60 -31.94 -27.71
CA GLY A 696 33.20 -32.20 -28.04
C GLY A 696 32.87 -32.02 -29.53
N ASN A 697 33.79 -32.40 -30.41
CA ASN A 697 33.60 -32.42 -31.86
C ASN A 697 33.50 -33.89 -32.36
N ARG A 698 33.71 -34.13 -33.67
CA ARG A 698 33.70 -35.46 -34.30
C ARG A 698 35.00 -35.71 -35.07
N LEU A 699 36.12 -35.22 -34.55
CA LEU A 699 37.42 -35.32 -35.21
C LEU A 699 37.90 -36.78 -35.19
N GLU A 700 38.23 -37.32 -36.36
CA GLU A 700 38.80 -38.67 -36.53
C GLU A 700 40.33 -38.66 -36.52
N SER A 701 40.95 -37.57 -36.98
CA SER A 701 42.40 -37.37 -36.98
C SER A 701 42.76 -35.90 -36.84
N LEU A 702 44.01 -35.63 -36.46
CA LEU A 702 44.60 -34.29 -36.42
C LEU A 702 45.68 -34.20 -37.51
N PRO A 703 45.83 -33.05 -38.20
CA PRO A 703 46.89 -32.86 -39.17
C PRO A 703 48.26 -32.79 -38.47
N SER A 704 49.26 -33.49 -39.00
CA SER A 704 50.65 -33.43 -38.52
C SER A 704 51.22 -32.01 -38.50
N GLU A 705 50.70 -31.18 -39.40
CA GLU A 705 51.05 -29.78 -39.57
C GLU A 705 50.76 -28.93 -38.32
N LEU A 706 49.75 -29.29 -37.52
CA LEU A 706 49.41 -28.61 -36.27
C LEU A 706 50.62 -28.58 -35.32
N PHE A 707 51.24 -29.74 -35.10
CA PHE A 707 52.34 -29.87 -34.14
C PHE A 707 53.68 -29.35 -34.69
N SER A 708 53.88 -29.46 -36.01
CA SER A 708 55.12 -29.00 -36.67
C SER A 708 55.23 -27.48 -36.78
N SER A 709 54.10 -26.76 -36.86
CA SER A 709 54.07 -25.34 -37.24
C SER A 709 53.51 -24.40 -36.17
N CYS A 710 52.63 -24.87 -35.28
CA CYS A 710 52.11 -24.07 -34.16
C CYS A 710 53.03 -24.20 -32.94
N VAL A 711 54.24 -23.65 -33.04
CA VAL A 711 55.32 -23.81 -32.04
C VAL A 711 54.95 -23.19 -30.67
N GLU A 712 54.15 -22.13 -30.67
CA GLU A 712 53.71 -21.42 -29.45
C GLU A 712 52.53 -22.09 -28.71
N LEU A 713 52.05 -23.24 -29.18
CA LEU A 713 50.88 -23.90 -28.62
C LEU A 713 51.17 -24.42 -27.20
N ARG A 714 50.40 -23.95 -26.22
CA ARG A 714 50.52 -24.31 -24.81
C ARG A 714 49.39 -25.22 -24.36
N ILE A 715 48.17 -24.94 -24.80
CA ILE A 715 46.96 -25.66 -24.40
C ILE A 715 46.28 -26.23 -25.64
N LEU A 716 46.15 -27.54 -25.69
CA LEU A 716 45.38 -28.25 -26.70
C LEU A 716 44.33 -29.13 -26.02
N ASN A 717 43.06 -28.80 -26.23
CA ASN A 717 41.94 -29.61 -25.75
C ASN A 717 41.26 -30.29 -26.95
N VAL A 718 41.33 -31.61 -27.03
CA VAL A 718 40.66 -32.43 -28.05
C VAL A 718 39.84 -33.54 -27.40
N ALA A 719 39.44 -33.35 -26.14
CA ALA A 719 38.61 -34.31 -25.41
C ALA A 719 37.24 -34.52 -26.08
N HIS A 720 36.60 -35.66 -25.86
CA HIS A 720 35.30 -36.00 -26.44
C HIS A 720 35.26 -35.88 -27.96
N ASN A 721 36.20 -36.54 -28.64
CA ASN A 721 36.26 -36.67 -30.10
C ASN A 721 36.32 -38.18 -30.49
N SER A 722 36.66 -38.50 -31.73
CA SER A 722 36.76 -39.86 -32.25
C SER A 722 38.16 -40.15 -32.80
N LEU A 723 39.19 -39.58 -32.18
CA LEU A 723 40.58 -39.74 -32.62
C LEU A 723 41.03 -41.19 -32.45
N SER A 724 41.51 -41.83 -33.52
CA SER A 724 42.05 -43.19 -33.51
C SER A 724 43.55 -43.24 -33.17
N SER A 725 44.28 -42.21 -33.55
CA SER A 725 45.72 -42.06 -33.29
C SER A 725 46.12 -40.59 -33.26
N LEU A 726 47.18 -40.26 -32.53
CA LEU A 726 47.82 -38.95 -32.63
C LEU A 726 48.79 -38.94 -33.83
N PRO A 727 48.84 -37.86 -34.63
CA PRO A 727 49.79 -37.76 -35.72
C PRO A 727 51.22 -37.64 -35.19
N GLY A 728 52.18 -38.14 -35.98
CA GLY A 728 53.61 -38.00 -35.67
C GLY A 728 54.05 -36.54 -35.68
N GLY A 729 55.05 -36.21 -34.86
CA GLY A 729 55.60 -34.85 -34.78
C GLY A 729 55.10 -34.03 -33.58
N ILE A 730 54.37 -34.65 -32.64
CA ILE A 730 53.98 -34.00 -31.36
C ILE A 730 55.20 -33.54 -30.55
N ALA A 731 56.34 -34.24 -30.71
CA ALA A 731 57.63 -33.85 -30.13
C ALA A 731 58.10 -32.44 -30.54
N ALA A 732 57.61 -31.90 -31.68
CA ALA A 732 57.96 -30.55 -32.12
C ALA A 732 57.27 -29.44 -31.30
N SER A 733 56.19 -29.74 -30.57
CA SER A 733 55.46 -28.80 -29.74
C SER A 733 56.07 -28.68 -28.33
N GLY A 734 57.27 -28.09 -28.25
CA GLY A 734 58.03 -27.97 -26.99
C GLY A 734 57.37 -27.13 -25.90
N HIS A 735 56.49 -26.18 -26.27
CA HIS A 735 55.79 -25.29 -25.33
C HIS A 735 54.45 -25.84 -24.83
N LEU A 736 54.03 -27.02 -25.28
CA LEU A 736 52.75 -27.62 -24.89
C LEU A 736 52.76 -28.00 -23.41
N SER A 737 51.98 -27.30 -22.60
CA SER A 737 51.88 -27.53 -21.16
C SER A 737 50.65 -28.35 -20.77
N ARG A 738 49.59 -28.31 -21.57
CA ARG A 738 48.35 -29.03 -21.30
C ARG A 738 47.77 -29.65 -22.56
N LEU A 739 47.53 -30.96 -22.49
CA LEU A 739 46.98 -31.75 -23.57
C LEU A 739 45.84 -32.63 -23.02
N ASP A 740 44.60 -32.35 -23.43
CA ASP A 740 43.44 -33.16 -23.04
C ASP A 740 42.97 -34.04 -24.21
N LEU A 741 43.08 -35.35 -24.00
CA LEU A 741 42.74 -36.41 -24.97
C LEU A 741 41.61 -37.31 -24.47
N ARG A 742 41.04 -37.04 -23.29
CA ARG A 742 40.02 -37.91 -22.67
C ARG A 742 38.83 -38.13 -23.59
N SER A 743 38.20 -39.29 -23.48
CA SER A 743 37.04 -39.68 -24.29
C SER A 743 37.31 -39.62 -25.79
N ASN A 744 38.40 -40.26 -26.23
CA ASN A 744 38.71 -40.55 -27.63
C ASN A 744 38.79 -42.07 -27.88
N SER A 745 39.08 -42.49 -29.11
CA SER A 745 39.23 -43.90 -29.50
C SER A 745 40.70 -44.28 -29.73
N LEU A 746 41.62 -43.72 -28.93
CA LEU A 746 43.05 -43.95 -29.03
C LEU A 746 43.42 -45.33 -28.49
N GLU A 747 44.11 -46.16 -29.28
CA GLU A 747 44.60 -47.47 -28.84
C GLU A 747 45.96 -47.37 -28.10
N GLU A 748 46.81 -46.44 -28.54
CA GLU A 748 48.14 -46.20 -27.98
C GLU A 748 48.52 -44.72 -28.02
N LEU A 749 49.47 -44.34 -27.16
CA LEU A 749 50.06 -43.00 -27.15
C LEU A 749 51.49 -43.05 -27.66
N PRO A 750 51.92 -42.09 -28.49
CA PRO A 750 53.26 -42.07 -29.02
C PRO A 750 54.28 -41.78 -27.90
N ALA A 751 55.37 -42.53 -27.87
CA ALA A 751 56.49 -42.31 -26.93
C ALA A 751 57.12 -40.90 -27.09
N GLU A 752 56.91 -40.27 -28.25
CA GLU A 752 57.28 -38.88 -28.58
C GLU A 752 56.71 -37.84 -27.59
N LEU A 753 55.63 -38.15 -26.86
CA LEU A 753 55.11 -37.28 -25.80
C LEU A 753 56.13 -36.99 -24.69
N GLY A 754 57.11 -37.88 -24.47
CA GLY A 754 58.21 -37.65 -23.53
C GLY A 754 59.21 -36.58 -23.99
N CYS A 755 59.16 -36.16 -25.26
CA CYS A 755 60.00 -35.10 -25.81
C CYS A 755 59.38 -33.71 -25.66
N CYS A 756 58.09 -33.61 -25.29
CA CYS A 756 57.42 -32.34 -25.02
C CYS A 756 57.88 -31.78 -23.67
N SER A 757 58.91 -30.93 -23.67
CA SER A 757 59.51 -30.40 -22.44
C SER A 757 58.54 -29.63 -21.54
N GLY A 758 57.51 -29.00 -22.11
CA GLY A 758 56.46 -28.30 -21.37
C GLY A 758 55.38 -29.19 -20.73
N LEU A 759 55.22 -30.44 -21.18
CA LEU A 759 54.10 -31.30 -20.80
C LEU A 759 54.37 -32.04 -19.48
N HIS A 760 54.74 -31.32 -18.43
CA HIS A 760 55.09 -31.89 -17.13
C HIS A 760 54.02 -31.61 -16.06
N GLY A 761 54.12 -32.22 -14.89
CA GLY A 761 53.25 -31.94 -13.74
C GLY A 761 51.77 -32.32 -13.93
N GLY A 762 51.47 -33.35 -14.73
CA GLY A 762 50.09 -33.82 -14.96
C GLY A 762 49.31 -33.03 -16.02
N GLY A 763 50.00 -32.30 -16.89
CA GLY A 763 49.39 -31.58 -18.03
C GLY A 763 48.75 -32.49 -19.10
N LEU A 764 49.14 -33.77 -19.16
CA LEU A 764 48.51 -34.77 -20.03
C LEU A 764 47.27 -35.36 -19.34
N LEU A 765 46.10 -35.07 -19.88
CA LEU A 765 44.81 -35.61 -19.43
C LEU A 765 44.36 -36.69 -20.42
N VAL A 766 44.41 -37.95 -19.98
CA VAL A 766 44.06 -39.15 -20.74
C VAL A 766 43.37 -40.15 -19.80
N GLU A 767 42.73 -41.17 -20.34
CA GLU A 767 42.28 -42.32 -19.54
C GLU A 767 43.48 -43.02 -18.87
N GLU A 768 43.25 -43.52 -17.66
CA GLU A 768 44.31 -44.13 -16.86
C GLU A 768 44.94 -45.35 -17.54
N TRP A 769 44.14 -46.19 -18.20
CA TRP A 769 44.62 -47.36 -18.93
C TRP A 769 45.52 -46.99 -20.11
N LEU A 770 45.24 -45.88 -20.79
CA LEU A 770 46.01 -45.38 -21.92
C LEU A 770 47.31 -44.70 -21.43
N PHE A 771 47.26 -44.01 -20.29
CA PHE A 771 48.46 -43.51 -19.62
C PHE A 771 49.43 -44.63 -19.21
N LEU A 772 48.90 -45.80 -18.85
CA LEU A 772 49.70 -46.98 -18.51
C LEU A 772 50.38 -47.64 -19.71
N SER A 773 49.93 -47.38 -20.95
CA SER A 773 50.55 -47.92 -22.16
C SER A 773 51.88 -47.23 -22.51
N LEU A 774 52.14 -46.04 -21.95
CA LEU A 774 53.38 -45.30 -22.16
C LEU A 774 54.60 -45.98 -21.48
N PRO A 775 55.80 -45.87 -22.06
CA PRO A 775 57.03 -46.32 -21.43
C PRO A 775 57.21 -45.70 -20.03
N PRO A 776 57.71 -46.46 -19.03
CA PRO A 776 57.82 -45.98 -17.65
C PRO A 776 58.67 -44.71 -17.50
N GLN A 777 59.72 -44.57 -18.34
CA GLN A 777 60.59 -43.38 -18.38
C GLN A 777 59.83 -42.11 -18.77
N VAL A 778 58.90 -42.21 -19.73
CA VAL A 778 58.05 -41.10 -20.18
C VAL A 778 56.99 -40.79 -19.12
N ARG A 779 56.40 -41.82 -18.53
CA ARG A 779 55.40 -41.67 -17.47
C ARG A 779 55.93 -40.94 -16.24
N ASP A 780 57.14 -41.26 -15.82
CA ASP A 780 57.81 -40.60 -14.70
C ASP A 780 58.16 -39.15 -15.02
N PHE A 781 58.55 -38.86 -16.26
CA PHE A 781 58.77 -37.49 -16.74
C PHE A 781 57.48 -36.65 -16.67
N LEU A 782 56.37 -37.15 -17.21
CA LEU A 782 55.08 -36.45 -17.22
C LEU A 782 54.50 -36.22 -15.81
N ARG A 783 54.86 -37.08 -14.84
CA ARG A 783 54.46 -36.96 -13.42
C ARG A 783 55.33 -36.00 -12.61
N ARG A 784 56.55 -35.66 -13.05
CA ARG A 784 57.42 -34.74 -12.32
C ARG A 784 56.84 -33.34 -12.35
N SER A 785 56.53 -32.79 -11.18
CA SER A 785 56.20 -31.37 -10.98
C SER A 785 57.50 -30.56 -10.95
N PHE A 786 57.57 -29.48 -11.73
CA PHE A 786 58.68 -28.53 -11.67
C PHE A 786 58.51 -27.61 -10.45
N CYS A 787 59.52 -27.54 -9.58
CA CYS A 787 59.68 -26.45 -8.60
C CYS A 787 60.37 -25.27 -9.31
N PRO A 788 59.82 -24.05 -9.34
CA PRO A 788 60.44 -22.95 -10.06
C PRO A 788 61.54 -22.29 -9.22
N SER A 789 62.79 -22.43 -9.65
CA SER A 789 63.83 -21.43 -9.39
C SER A 789 64.51 -21.08 -10.71
N GLU A 790 64.08 -19.99 -11.36
CA GLU A 790 64.94 -18.93 -11.91
C GLU A 790 64.11 -17.97 -12.77
N LYS A 791 64.37 -16.68 -12.53
CA LYS A 791 63.68 -15.51 -13.08
C LYS A 791 63.96 -15.36 -14.57
N HIS A 792 62.92 -15.16 -15.39
CA HIS A 792 62.96 -14.21 -16.49
C HIS A 792 61.62 -13.48 -16.67
N SER A 793 61.71 -12.15 -16.51
CA SER A 793 60.82 -11.04 -16.88
C SER A 793 59.31 -11.28 -16.91
N GLU A 794 58.65 -10.59 -15.98
CA GLU A 794 57.23 -10.22 -15.99
C GLU A 794 56.79 -9.67 -17.36
N ASP A 795 55.76 -10.28 -17.94
CA ASP A 795 54.87 -9.61 -18.89
C ASP A 795 53.43 -9.77 -18.35
N HIS A 796 52.81 -8.63 -18.04
CA HIS A 796 51.46 -8.51 -17.52
C HIS A 796 50.44 -8.97 -18.57
N ASP A 797 49.92 -10.20 -18.44
CA ASP A 797 48.64 -10.65 -18.99
C ASP A 797 48.28 -11.98 -18.30
N ARG A 798 47.86 -11.93 -17.02
CA ARG A 798 47.18 -13.05 -16.35
C ARG A 798 45.67 -12.84 -16.46
N PRO A 799 44.92 -13.72 -17.15
CA PRO A 799 43.53 -13.94 -16.84
C PRO A 799 43.40 -15.21 -15.99
N GLU A 800 42.71 -15.07 -14.86
CA GLU A 800 42.24 -16.18 -14.03
C GLU A 800 41.42 -17.17 -14.87
N SER A 801 41.96 -18.36 -15.11
CA SER A 801 41.20 -19.55 -15.53
C SER A 801 42.03 -20.82 -15.30
N ASP A 802 42.47 -21.03 -14.05
CA ASP A 802 43.13 -22.28 -13.63
C ASP A 802 42.14 -23.47 -13.51
N SER A 803 40.97 -23.38 -14.13
CA SER A 803 39.99 -24.45 -14.18
C SER A 803 39.29 -24.47 -15.54
N PHE A 804 39.41 -25.62 -16.24
CA PHE A 804 38.39 -25.96 -17.23
C PHE A 804 37.08 -26.14 -16.46
N PRO A 805 35.95 -25.58 -16.91
CA PRO A 805 34.66 -25.95 -16.35
C PRO A 805 34.50 -27.47 -16.47
N TYR A 806 34.37 -28.13 -15.32
CA TYR A 806 34.07 -29.56 -15.26
C TYR A 806 32.61 -29.75 -15.69
N PHE A 807 32.39 -29.96 -16.98
CA PHE A 807 31.08 -30.31 -17.49
C PHE A 807 30.78 -31.77 -17.14
N SER A 808 29.81 -31.98 -16.25
CA SER A 808 29.33 -33.31 -15.86
C SER A 808 28.82 -34.09 -17.08
N PRO A 809 29.03 -35.42 -17.15
CA PRO A 809 28.60 -36.26 -18.27
C PRO A 809 27.07 -36.33 -18.47
N THR A 810 26.27 -35.72 -17.59
CA THR A 810 24.81 -35.63 -17.70
C THR A 810 24.29 -34.56 -18.66
N GLN A 811 25.13 -33.70 -19.24
CA GLN A 811 24.70 -32.73 -20.26
C GLN A 811 24.77 -33.24 -21.71
N TRP A 812 25.23 -34.48 -21.91
CA TRP A 812 25.24 -35.15 -23.20
C TRP A 812 24.03 -36.08 -23.33
N SER A 813 22.82 -35.53 -23.25
CA SER A 813 21.63 -36.24 -23.72
C SER A 813 21.19 -35.66 -25.05
N PHE A 814 21.36 -36.43 -26.12
CA PHE A 814 20.55 -36.27 -27.32
C PHE A 814 19.08 -36.50 -26.94
N SER A 815 18.37 -35.42 -26.67
CA SER A 815 16.90 -35.41 -26.58
C SER A 815 16.39 -34.32 -27.52
N SER A 816 16.40 -34.64 -28.81
CA SER A 816 15.56 -33.92 -29.76
C SER A 816 14.10 -34.25 -29.47
N ALA A 817 13.28 -33.23 -29.29
CA ALA A 817 11.89 -33.20 -29.72
C ALA A 817 11.03 -34.44 -29.40
N LEU A 818 10.54 -34.56 -28.15
CA LEU A 818 9.27 -35.22 -27.88
C LEU A 818 8.70 -34.82 -26.51
N GLU A 819 8.24 -33.58 -26.37
CA GLU A 819 7.30 -33.23 -25.29
C GLU A 819 6.50 -31.98 -25.70
N SER A 820 5.62 -32.19 -26.66
CA SER A 820 4.42 -31.38 -26.87
C SER A 820 3.24 -32.35 -26.97
N GLN A 821 2.25 -32.18 -26.08
CA GLN A 821 1.08 -33.02 -25.80
C GLN A 821 1.29 -34.05 -24.67
N ILE A 822 1.06 -33.62 -23.43
CA ILE A 822 -0.14 -33.92 -22.61
C ILE A 822 -0.37 -32.72 -21.68
#